data_AF-J3M9Y3-F1
#
_entry.id   AF-J3M9Y3-F1
#
_cell.length_a   1.000
_cell.length_b   1.000
_cell.length_c   1.000
_cell.angle_alpha   90.00
_cell.angle_beta   90.00
_cell.angle_gamma   90.00
#
_symmetry.space_group_name_H-M   'P 1'
#
loop_
_entity.id
_entity.type
_entity.pdbx_description
1 polymer ?
#
loop_
_entity_poly.entity_id
_entity_poly.type
_entity_poly.pdbx_seq_one_letter_code
_entity_poly.pdbx_strand_id
1 'polypeptide(L)'
;MAVARACPMGVSVDQRRAAVAVLRAAAAAGELSLGKAIHAKVIRAARFDVVQYNNLIAFYVKCGRLGLARQVFDAMSSRNNVSANLLMSGYASSGRHKDALALLRVADFGLNEYVLSSAVAAAAHVRSYDMGRQCHGFAIKAGLAEHPYVCNAVLHMYCQCAYMDDAVKVFENVSSFNVFAFNSMINGFLYRGHMDGSASIVRSMVRKVEQWDHVSYVTVLGHCASTKELVLGSQLHTQALKRRLELNLYVGSALVDMYGKCDCPHDANCVFEVLPEKNIVSWTAVMTAYTQNELFEDALHLFLDMEMEGVRPNEFTYAVALNSCAGLASLKNGNALGACTMKTGHWDLLPVGNALMNMYSKSGSVEDARRVFLSMPYRDVVSWNSIITGYAHHGRAREAMEAFHDMLFAEEVPSYVTFIGVLSACAQLGLVDEGFYYLNTMMKEVGVNPGKEHYTCMVGLLCRAGRLDEAERFIESSCISTDVVAWRSLLNSCQVYRNYGLGHRVAEQIFRLKPKDVGTYVLLSNMYAKANRWDGVVKVRWLMRELGVRKEPGVSWIQVGSEVHVFTSEDNKHPYMEQITKKLLELIDQIRVIGYVPNIAVALHDVEDEQKEEHLMYHSEKIALAFGLIRSPKGETIRIMKNVRICDDCHVAIKLISLATCRRIVVRDTVRFHCIEDGVCSCDDYW
;
A
#
# COMPACT_ATOMS: atom_id res chain seq x y z
N MET A 1 -70.65 33.29 -48.99
CA MET A 1 -69.21 33.56 -49.16
C MET A 1 -68.44 32.78 -48.11
N ALA A 2 -67.80 31.69 -48.54
CA ALA A 2 -67.01 30.82 -47.70
C ALA A 2 -65.61 31.41 -47.51
N VAL A 3 -65.16 31.56 -46.26
CA VAL A 3 -63.74 31.78 -45.95
C VAL A 3 -63.16 30.42 -45.58
N ALA A 4 -62.50 29.80 -46.56
CA ALA A 4 -61.77 28.55 -46.40
C ALA A 4 -60.60 28.75 -45.43
N ARG A 5 -60.65 28.10 -44.27
CA ARG A 5 -59.45 27.85 -43.44
C ARG A 5 -58.60 26.83 -44.18
N ALA A 6 -57.53 27.32 -44.79
CA ALA A 6 -56.52 26.50 -45.45
C ALA A 6 -55.91 25.49 -44.46
N CYS A 7 -56.01 24.22 -44.81
CA CYS A 7 -55.28 23.12 -44.19
C CYS A 7 -53.78 23.31 -44.49
N PRO A 8 -52.85 23.28 -43.52
CA PRO A 8 -51.43 23.41 -43.84
C PRO A 8 -50.97 22.13 -44.54
N MET A 9 -50.48 22.31 -45.76
CA MET A 9 -49.83 21.28 -46.57
C MET A 9 -48.75 20.55 -45.76
N GLY A 10 -48.74 19.22 -45.87
CA GLY A 10 -47.79 18.35 -45.19
C GLY A 10 -46.34 18.70 -45.51
N VAL A 11 -45.52 18.77 -44.46
CA VAL A 11 -44.06 18.91 -44.57
C VAL A 11 -43.51 17.80 -45.47
N SER A 12 -42.82 18.18 -46.56
CA SER A 12 -42.23 17.22 -47.50
C SER A 12 -41.14 16.37 -46.83
N VAL A 13 -40.94 15.15 -47.30
CA VAL A 13 -39.91 14.22 -46.80
C VAL A 13 -38.50 14.85 -46.83
N ASP A 14 -38.24 15.72 -47.81
CA ASP A 14 -36.96 16.44 -47.96
C ASP A 14 -36.74 17.48 -46.87
N GLN A 15 -37.78 18.20 -46.44
CA GLN A 15 -37.67 19.15 -45.32
C GLN A 15 -37.36 18.46 -43.99
N ARG A 16 -37.87 17.23 -43.78
CA ARG A 16 -37.58 16.43 -42.58
C ARG A 16 -36.13 15.95 -42.56
N ARG A 17 -35.61 15.48 -43.70
CA ARG A 17 -34.22 15.05 -43.84
C ARG A 17 -33.24 16.21 -43.67
N ALA A 18 -33.55 17.38 -44.22
CA ALA A 18 -32.76 18.59 -44.03
C ALA A 18 -32.69 19.00 -42.55
N ALA A 19 -33.81 18.99 -41.83
CA ALA A 19 -33.84 19.32 -40.40
C ALA A 19 -32.99 18.38 -39.54
N VAL A 20 -33.00 17.07 -39.85
CA VAL A 20 -32.16 16.07 -39.16
C VAL A 20 -30.68 16.28 -39.44
N ALA A 21 -30.32 16.60 -40.69
CA ALA A 21 -28.93 16.88 -41.06
C ALA A 21 -28.38 18.12 -40.33
N VAL A 22 -29.17 19.20 -40.27
CA VAL A 22 -28.79 20.43 -39.56
C VAL A 22 -28.70 20.18 -38.05
N LEU A 23 -29.61 19.41 -37.45
CA LEU A 23 -29.53 19.05 -36.03
C LEU A 23 -28.27 18.24 -35.70
N ARG A 24 -27.87 17.30 -36.56
CA ARG A 24 -26.64 16.53 -36.37
C ARG A 24 -25.39 17.39 -36.50
N ALA A 25 -25.36 18.31 -37.45
CA ALA A 25 -24.28 19.29 -37.60
C ALA A 25 -24.20 20.22 -36.37
N ALA A 26 -25.33 20.74 -35.90
CA ALA A 26 -25.41 21.55 -34.69
C ALA A 26 -24.95 20.77 -33.44
N ALA A 27 -25.30 19.49 -33.34
CA ALA A 27 -24.88 18.62 -32.24
C ALA A 27 -23.37 18.31 -32.26
N ALA A 28 -22.76 18.26 -33.45
CA ALA A 28 -21.31 18.09 -33.60
C ALA A 28 -20.55 19.38 -33.25
N ALA A 29 -21.11 20.54 -33.60
CA ALA A 29 -20.53 21.86 -33.33
C ALA A 29 -20.84 22.40 -31.91
N GLY A 30 -21.74 21.77 -31.16
CA GLY A 30 -22.16 22.23 -29.84
C GLY A 30 -23.03 23.50 -29.85
N GLU A 31 -23.58 23.90 -31.01
CA GLU A 31 -24.31 25.16 -31.18
C GLU A 31 -25.73 25.11 -30.60
N LEU A 32 -25.87 25.51 -29.33
CA LEU A 32 -27.14 25.46 -28.60
C LEU A 32 -28.24 26.37 -29.21
N SER A 33 -27.87 27.53 -29.75
CA SER A 33 -28.78 28.52 -30.32
C SER A 33 -29.49 27.99 -31.58
N LEU A 34 -28.72 27.40 -32.49
CA LEU A 34 -29.22 26.83 -33.74
C LEU A 34 -30.16 25.66 -33.47
N GLY A 35 -29.80 24.74 -32.58
CA GLY A 35 -30.68 23.61 -32.24
C GLY A 35 -31.95 24.02 -31.49
N LYS A 36 -31.90 25.06 -30.63
CA LYS A 36 -33.12 25.64 -30.03
C LYS A 36 -34.02 26.29 -31.08
N ALA A 37 -33.46 26.98 -32.07
CA ALA A 37 -34.25 27.54 -33.17
C ALA A 37 -34.95 26.45 -34.00
N ILE A 38 -34.27 25.32 -34.23
CA ILE A 38 -34.86 24.15 -34.88
C ILE A 38 -35.95 23.54 -33.99
N HIS A 39 -35.71 23.36 -32.69
CA HIS A 39 -36.73 22.87 -31.75
C HIS A 39 -37.97 23.78 -31.68
N ALA A 40 -37.81 25.10 -31.70
CA ALA A 40 -38.93 26.04 -31.75
C ALA A 40 -39.73 25.93 -33.07
N LYS A 41 -39.04 25.72 -34.20
CA LYS A 41 -39.69 25.41 -35.49
C LYS A 41 -40.42 24.06 -35.45
N VAL A 42 -39.86 23.08 -34.73
CA VAL A 42 -40.44 21.74 -34.55
C VAL A 42 -41.78 21.82 -33.80
N ILE A 43 -41.86 22.59 -32.70
CA ILE A 43 -43.10 22.77 -31.93
C ILE A 43 -44.21 23.43 -32.77
N ARG A 44 -43.85 24.33 -33.70
CA ARG A 44 -44.82 25.00 -34.59
C ARG A 44 -45.32 24.12 -35.75
N ALA A 45 -44.57 23.08 -36.14
CA ALA A 45 -44.92 22.18 -37.23
C ALA A 45 -45.64 20.93 -36.68
N ALA A 46 -46.97 20.96 -36.64
CA ALA A 46 -47.84 20.08 -35.83
C ALA A 46 -47.77 18.53 -36.02
N ARG A 47 -46.85 17.97 -36.83
CA ARG A 47 -46.67 16.50 -36.97
C ARG A 47 -45.21 16.13 -37.21
N PHE A 48 -44.57 15.67 -36.15
CA PHE A 48 -43.21 15.16 -36.18
C PHE A 48 -43.19 13.66 -35.90
N ASP A 49 -42.26 12.94 -36.52
CA ASP A 49 -42.09 11.51 -36.29
C ASP A 49 -41.03 11.23 -35.21
N VAL A 50 -41.00 9.98 -34.74
CA VAL A 50 -40.14 9.52 -33.64
C VAL A 50 -38.65 9.76 -33.95
N VAL A 51 -38.23 9.71 -35.21
CA VAL A 51 -36.83 9.87 -35.63
C VAL A 51 -36.35 11.27 -35.30
N GLN A 52 -37.18 12.27 -35.54
CA GLN A 52 -36.74 13.65 -35.38
C GLN A 52 -36.74 14.07 -33.90
N TYR A 53 -37.66 13.53 -33.07
CA TYR A 53 -37.56 13.62 -31.60
C TYR A 53 -36.27 12.99 -31.06
N ASN A 54 -35.88 11.81 -31.56
CA ASN A 54 -34.63 11.15 -31.18
C ASN A 54 -33.40 12.01 -31.49
N ASN A 55 -33.37 12.68 -32.64
CA ASN A 55 -32.26 13.59 -32.97
C ASN A 55 -32.23 14.85 -32.09
N LEU A 56 -33.39 15.35 -31.63
CA LEU A 56 -33.46 16.45 -30.66
C LEU A 56 -32.95 16.03 -29.27
N ILE A 57 -33.32 14.84 -28.80
CA ILE A 57 -32.78 14.27 -27.56
C ILE A 57 -31.26 14.13 -27.66
N ALA A 58 -30.76 13.52 -28.75
CA ALA A 58 -29.33 13.35 -28.98
C ALA A 58 -28.57 14.70 -29.02
N PHE A 59 -29.15 15.72 -29.65
CA PHE A 59 -28.62 17.08 -29.66
C PHE A 59 -28.51 17.66 -28.24
N TYR A 60 -29.60 17.65 -27.48
CA TYR A 60 -29.59 18.23 -26.13
C TYR A 60 -28.68 17.48 -25.17
N VAL A 61 -28.58 16.14 -25.30
CA VAL A 61 -27.62 15.32 -24.56
C VAL A 61 -26.18 15.74 -24.88
N LYS A 62 -25.82 15.86 -26.16
CA LYS A 62 -24.47 16.29 -26.57
C LYS A 62 -24.14 17.72 -26.09
N CYS A 63 -25.11 18.61 -26.04
CA CYS A 63 -24.94 19.96 -25.50
C CYS A 63 -25.01 20.05 -23.96
N GLY A 64 -25.06 18.91 -23.24
CA GLY A 64 -25.13 18.86 -21.78
C GLY A 64 -26.44 19.38 -21.17
N ARG A 65 -27.49 19.59 -21.96
CA ARG A 65 -28.79 20.12 -21.52
C ARG A 65 -29.80 19.01 -21.25
N LEU A 66 -29.49 18.17 -20.26
CA LEU A 66 -30.28 16.97 -19.92
C LEU A 66 -31.73 17.27 -19.48
N GLY A 67 -31.98 18.41 -18.83
CA GLY A 67 -33.35 18.81 -18.47
C GLY A 67 -34.23 19.07 -19.68
N LEU A 68 -33.68 19.70 -20.72
CA LEU A 68 -34.39 19.91 -21.99
C LEU A 68 -34.54 18.60 -22.76
N ALA A 69 -33.51 17.75 -22.77
CA ALA A 69 -33.60 16.41 -23.35
C ALA A 69 -34.74 15.58 -22.70
N ARG A 70 -34.89 15.68 -21.38
CA ARG A 70 -35.97 15.02 -20.64
C ARG A 70 -37.34 15.57 -21.00
N GLN A 71 -37.50 16.90 -21.10
CA GLN A 71 -38.77 17.51 -21.54
C GLN A 71 -39.17 17.07 -22.95
N VAL A 72 -38.19 17.01 -23.88
CA VAL A 72 -38.43 16.51 -25.24
C VAL A 72 -38.87 15.05 -25.22
N PHE A 73 -38.24 14.22 -24.39
CA PHE A 73 -38.61 12.82 -24.21
C PHE A 73 -40.01 12.64 -23.61
N ASP A 74 -40.36 13.41 -22.58
CA ASP A 74 -41.66 13.34 -21.93
C ASP A 74 -42.80 13.79 -22.87
N ALA A 75 -42.52 14.73 -23.78
CA ALA A 75 -43.47 15.24 -24.78
C ALA A 75 -43.74 14.28 -25.97
N MET A 76 -42.98 13.19 -26.12
CA MET A 76 -43.19 12.22 -27.20
C MET A 76 -44.49 11.41 -27.02
N SER A 77 -45.31 11.33 -28.06
CA SER A 77 -46.53 10.51 -28.08
C SER A 77 -46.25 9.00 -28.20
N SER A 78 -45.13 8.61 -28.84
CA SER A 78 -44.69 7.22 -28.99
C SER A 78 -43.21 7.08 -28.67
N ARG A 79 -42.91 6.77 -27.41
CA ARG A 79 -41.56 6.52 -26.91
C ARG A 79 -41.08 5.15 -27.38
N ASN A 80 -39.81 5.05 -27.74
CA ASN A 80 -39.19 3.80 -28.15
C ASN A 80 -37.80 3.60 -27.55
N ASN A 81 -37.21 2.43 -27.76
CA ASN A 81 -35.97 2.01 -27.12
C ASN A 81 -34.80 2.95 -27.46
N VAL A 82 -34.81 3.52 -28.67
CA VAL A 82 -33.79 4.47 -29.13
C VAL A 82 -33.89 5.79 -28.36
N SER A 83 -35.11 6.32 -28.18
CA SER A 83 -35.35 7.55 -27.40
C SER A 83 -34.87 7.42 -25.95
N ALA A 84 -35.11 6.27 -25.34
CA ALA A 84 -34.72 5.98 -23.97
C ALA A 84 -33.21 5.76 -23.81
N ASN A 85 -32.59 4.99 -24.72
CA ASN A 85 -31.15 4.75 -24.70
C ASN A 85 -30.34 6.03 -24.86
N LEU A 86 -30.78 6.95 -25.74
CA LEU A 86 -30.14 8.26 -25.93
C LEU A 86 -30.16 9.09 -24.64
N LEU A 87 -31.30 9.10 -23.93
CA LEU A 87 -31.42 9.85 -22.69
C LEU A 87 -30.65 9.19 -21.53
N MET A 88 -30.69 7.86 -21.40
CA MET A 88 -29.92 7.15 -20.37
C MET A 88 -28.41 7.25 -20.58
N SER A 89 -27.92 7.11 -21.81
CA SER A 89 -26.50 7.32 -22.11
C SER A 89 -26.06 8.75 -21.81
N GLY A 90 -26.93 9.73 -22.06
CA GLY A 90 -26.70 11.13 -21.66
C GLY A 90 -26.65 11.35 -20.14
N TYR A 91 -27.54 10.71 -19.39
CA TYR A 91 -27.47 10.72 -17.93
C TYR A 91 -26.19 10.04 -17.43
N ALA A 92 -25.81 8.91 -18.01
CA ALA A 92 -24.61 8.16 -17.63
C ALA A 92 -23.33 8.95 -17.90
N SER A 93 -23.19 9.57 -19.07
CA SER A 93 -22.01 10.39 -19.41
C SER A 93 -21.88 11.66 -18.56
N SER A 94 -22.96 12.12 -17.94
CA SER A 94 -22.98 13.28 -17.05
C SER A 94 -23.01 12.92 -15.56
N GLY A 95 -22.75 11.65 -15.20
CA GLY A 95 -22.71 11.18 -13.80
C GLY A 95 -24.08 11.06 -13.10
N ARG A 96 -25.19 11.31 -13.80
CA ARG A 96 -26.57 11.28 -13.27
C ARG A 96 -27.16 9.86 -13.29
N HIS A 97 -26.44 8.89 -12.74
CA HIS A 97 -26.79 7.47 -12.82
C HIS A 97 -28.13 7.12 -12.16
N LYS A 98 -28.53 7.82 -11.09
CA LYS A 98 -29.84 7.63 -10.43
C LYS A 98 -31.02 8.02 -11.33
N ASP A 99 -30.88 9.07 -12.13
CA ASP A 99 -31.92 9.50 -13.07
C ASP A 99 -32.05 8.54 -14.26
N ALA A 100 -30.93 7.96 -14.72
CA ALA A 100 -30.95 6.89 -15.71
C ALA A 100 -31.73 5.68 -15.20
N LEU A 101 -31.53 5.28 -13.95
CA LEU A 101 -32.23 4.18 -13.31
C LEU A 101 -33.73 4.49 -13.05
N ALA A 102 -34.06 5.73 -12.71
CA ALA A 102 -35.45 6.17 -12.57
C ALA A 102 -36.23 6.07 -13.89
N LEU A 103 -35.57 6.25 -15.04
CA LEU A 103 -36.19 6.15 -16.35
C LEU A 103 -36.75 4.75 -16.65
N LEU A 104 -36.12 3.69 -16.12
CA LEU A 104 -36.61 2.31 -16.25
C LEU A 104 -37.96 2.09 -15.56
N ARG A 105 -38.24 2.80 -14.46
CA ARG A 105 -39.49 2.64 -13.69
C ARG A 105 -40.70 3.25 -14.39
N VAL A 106 -40.48 4.12 -15.37
CA VAL A 106 -41.51 4.88 -16.10
C VAL A 106 -41.60 4.40 -17.56
N ALA A 107 -41.01 3.22 -17.86
CA ALA A 107 -40.90 2.71 -19.21
C ALA A 107 -42.18 1.99 -19.67
N ASP A 108 -42.99 2.68 -20.49
CA ASP A 108 -44.04 2.08 -21.33
C ASP A 108 -43.50 1.57 -22.70
N PHE A 109 -42.18 1.56 -22.87
CA PHE A 109 -41.49 1.14 -24.10
C PHE A 109 -40.76 -0.20 -23.87
N GLY A 110 -40.66 -1.03 -24.91
CA GLY A 110 -39.99 -2.33 -24.82
C GLY A 110 -38.52 -2.20 -24.36
N LEU A 111 -38.09 -3.04 -23.43
CA LEU A 111 -36.68 -3.10 -23.04
C LEU A 111 -35.91 -3.93 -24.06
N ASN A 112 -34.84 -3.38 -24.61
CA ASN A 112 -33.88 -4.12 -25.44
C ASN A 112 -32.50 -4.16 -24.79
N GLU A 113 -31.58 -4.88 -25.42
CA GLU A 113 -30.23 -5.14 -24.95
C GLU A 113 -29.43 -3.86 -24.61
N TYR A 114 -29.62 -2.78 -25.37
CA TYR A 114 -28.89 -1.52 -25.16
C TYR A 114 -29.41 -0.72 -23.96
N VAL A 115 -30.74 -0.64 -23.81
CA VAL A 115 -31.38 0.03 -22.68
C VAL A 115 -31.00 -0.71 -21.39
N LEU A 116 -31.08 -2.03 -21.40
CA LEU A 116 -30.81 -2.82 -20.21
C LEU A 116 -29.32 -2.80 -19.82
N SER A 117 -28.41 -2.93 -20.78
CA SER A 117 -26.95 -2.81 -20.55
C SER A 117 -26.58 -1.45 -19.94
N SER A 118 -27.13 -0.35 -20.47
CA SER A 118 -26.89 1.00 -19.95
C SER A 118 -27.41 1.19 -18.52
N ALA A 119 -28.57 0.62 -18.21
CA ALA A 119 -29.14 0.69 -16.87
C ALA A 119 -28.35 -0.15 -15.85
N VAL A 120 -27.92 -1.35 -16.25
CA VAL A 120 -27.06 -2.20 -15.40
C VAL A 120 -25.71 -1.53 -15.15
N ALA A 121 -25.13 -0.89 -16.17
CA ALA A 121 -23.92 -0.09 -15.99
C ALA A 121 -24.13 1.09 -15.03
N ALA A 122 -25.26 1.79 -15.11
CA ALA A 122 -25.62 2.84 -14.15
C ALA A 122 -25.77 2.28 -12.71
N ALA A 123 -26.34 1.09 -12.55
CA ALA A 123 -26.40 0.41 -11.24
C ALA A 123 -25.01 0.04 -10.71
N ALA A 124 -24.09 -0.39 -11.58
CA ALA A 124 -22.71 -0.69 -11.22
C ALA A 124 -21.97 0.56 -10.71
N HIS A 125 -22.14 1.71 -11.38
CA HIS A 125 -21.54 2.98 -10.94
C HIS A 125 -22.06 3.48 -9.60
N VAL A 126 -23.37 3.28 -9.32
CA VAL A 126 -23.97 3.63 -8.02
C VAL A 126 -23.69 2.56 -6.97
N ARG A 127 -23.07 1.42 -7.34
CA ARG A 127 -22.86 0.25 -6.49
C ARG A 127 -24.15 -0.24 -5.82
N SER A 128 -25.28 -0.13 -6.53
CA SER A 128 -26.59 -0.53 -6.02
C SER A 128 -26.92 -1.96 -6.42
N TYR A 129 -26.65 -2.90 -5.51
CA TYR A 129 -26.93 -4.32 -5.72
C TYR A 129 -28.42 -4.59 -6.00
N ASP A 130 -29.33 -4.01 -5.21
CA ASP A 130 -30.77 -4.26 -5.36
C ASP A 130 -31.29 -3.85 -6.74
N MET A 131 -30.87 -2.68 -7.21
CA MET A 131 -31.29 -2.18 -8.52
C MET A 131 -30.64 -3.00 -9.65
N GLY A 132 -29.36 -3.36 -9.51
CA GLY A 132 -28.67 -4.24 -10.45
C GLY A 132 -29.33 -5.63 -10.56
N ARG A 133 -29.72 -6.22 -9.42
CA ARG A 133 -30.43 -7.50 -9.36
C ARG A 133 -31.84 -7.43 -9.98
N GLN A 134 -32.56 -6.32 -9.78
CA GLN A 134 -33.84 -6.10 -10.45
C GLN A 134 -33.66 -6.05 -11.97
N CYS A 135 -32.70 -5.26 -12.47
CA CYS A 135 -32.38 -5.20 -13.90
C CYS A 135 -32.01 -6.59 -14.46
N HIS A 136 -31.21 -7.38 -13.72
CA HIS A 136 -30.87 -8.74 -14.10
C HIS A 136 -32.11 -9.66 -14.14
N GLY A 137 -33.00 -9.60 -13.14
CA GLY A 137 -34.26 -10.35 -13.15
C GLY A 137 -35.16 -10.01 -14.33
N PHE A 138 -35.20 -8.73 -14.74
CA PHE A 138 -35.87 -8.30 -15.97
C PHE A 138 -35.19 -8.84 -17.23
N ALA A 139 -33.85 -8.87 -17.28
CA ALA A 139 -33.10 -9.46 -18.39
C ALA A 139 -33.51 -10.92 -18.65
N ILE A 140 -33.65 -11.70 -17.57
CA ILE A 140 -34.08 -13.09 -17.63
C ILE A 140 -35.51 -13.19 -18.17
N LYS A 141 -36.45 -12.41 -17.61
CA LYS A 141 -37.85 -12.41 -18.07
C LYS A 141 -38.01 -11.99 -19.54
N ALA A 142 -37.17 -11.07 -20.02
CA ALA A 142 -37.18 -10.60 -21.39
C ALA A 142 -36.45 -11.53 -22.37
N GLY A 143 -35.82 -12.62 -21.90
CA GLY A 143 -35.00 -13.49 -22.74
C GLY A 143 -33.70 -12.85 -23.24
N LEU A 144 -33.26 -11.75 -22.60
CA LEU A 144 -32.07 -10.99 -22.97
C LEU A 144 -30.85 -11.30 -22.10
N ALA A 145 -30.97 -12.22 -21.14
CA ALA A 145 -29.89 -12.56 -20.21
C ALA A 145 -28.64 -13.09 -20.90
N GLU A 146 -28.78 -13.85 -21.99
CA GLU A 146 -27.65 -14.38 -22.76
C GLU A 146 -27.08 -13.38 -23.78
N HIS A 147 -27.72 -12.21 -23.97
CA HIS A 147 -27.24 -11.23 -24.93
C HIS A 147 -25.88 -10.64 -24.47
N PRO A 148 -24.80 -10.65 -25.28
CA PRO A 148 -23.45 -10.29 -24.83
C PRO A 148 -23.34 -8.94 -24.12
N TYR A 149 -24.00 -7.89 -24.63
CA TYR A 149 -23.99 -6.55 -24.00
C TYR A 149 -24.67 -6.51 -22.62
N VAL A 150 -25.73 -7.29 -22.43
CA VAL A 150 -26.47 -7.34 -21.16
C VAL A 150 -25.72 -8.19 -20.17
N CYS A 151 -25.30 -9.39 -20.59
CA CYS A 151 -24.52 -10.32 -19.77
C CYS A 151 -23.23 -9.69 -19.24
N ASN A 152 -22.43 -9.08 -20.13
CA ASN A 152 -21.19 -8.40 -19.73
C ASN A 152 -21.43 -7.27 -18.72
N ALA A 153 -22.50 -6.49 -18.91
CA ALA A 153 -22.86 -5.43 -17.98
C ALA A 153 -23.31 -5.99 -16.63
N VAL A 154 -24.09 -7.08 -16.61
CA VAL A 154 -24.56 -7.75 -15.38
C VAL A 154 -23.40 -8.35 -14.60
N LEU A 155 -22.48 -9.05 -15.28
CA LEU A 155 -21.26 -9.59 -14.66
C LEU A 155 -20.41 -8.46 -14.06
N HIS A 156 -20.12 -7.43 -14.84
CA HIS A 156 -19.39 -6.27 -14.35
C HIS A 156 -20.09 -5.62 -13.14
N MET A 157 -21.42 -5.49 -13.17
CA MET A 157 -22.22 -4.95 -12.07
C MET A 157 -22.08 -5.79 -10.79
N TYR A 158 -22.22 -7.11 -10.85
CA TYR A 158 -22.05 -7.95 -9.67
C TYR A 158 -20.63 -7.90 -9.11
N CYS A 159 -19.61 -7.90 -9.99
CA CYS A 159 -18.21 -7.72 -9.60
C CYS A 159 -17.98 -6.38 -8.88
N GLN A 160 -18.56 -5.28 -9.38
CA GLN A 160 -18.46 -3.95 -8.77
C GLN A 160 -19.25 -3.85 -7.45
N CYS A 161 -20.40 -4.52 -7.34
CA CYS A 161 -21.29 -4.45 -6.19
C CYS A 161 -20.92 -5.36 -5.01
N ALA A 162 -19.89 -6.20 -5.13
CA ALA A 162 -19.42 -7.11 -4.06
C ALA A 162 -20.08 -8.45 -3.88
N TYR A 163 -20.78 -8.95 -4.90
CA TYR A 163 -21.49 -10.22 -4.80
C TYR A 163 -20.90 -11.22 -5.81
N MET A 164 -19.73 -11.75 -5.47
CA MET A 164 -18.97 -12.65 -6.35
C MET A 164 -19.68 -13.99 -6.57
N ASP A 165 -20.41 -14.51 -5.58
CA ASP A 165 -21.17 -15.77 -5.75
C ASP A 165 -22.26 -15.65 -6.81
N ASP A 166 -22.96 -14.50 -6.85
CA ASP A 166 -23.95 -14.23 -7.87
C ASP A 166 -23.29 -13.97 -9.23
N ALA A 167 -22.12 -13.33 -9.25
CA ALA A 167 -21.33 -13.17 -10.47
C ALA A 167 -20.90 -14.53 -11.06
N VAL A 168 -20.46 -15.48 -10.22
CA VAL A 168 -20.08 -16.84 -10.63
C VAL A 168 -21.29 -17.58 -11.19
N LYS A 169 -22.45 -17.52 -10.53
CA LYS A 169 -23.70 -18.14 -11.06
C LYS A 169 -24.07 -17.59 -12.43
N VAL A 170 -23.95 -16.28 -12.63
CA VAL A 170 -24.19 -15.68 -13.96
C VAL A 170 -23.16 -16.20 -14.95
N PHE A 171 -21.89 -16.23 -14.58
CA PHE A 171 -20.79 -16.66 -15.44
C PHE A 171 -20.91 -18.13 -15.90
N GLU A 172 -21.33 -19.03 -15.00
CA GLU A 172 -21.52 -20.46 -15.30
C GLU A 172 -22.70 -20.74 -16.22
N ASN A 173 -23.72 -19.88 -16.20
CA ASN A 173 -24.94 -20.04 -17.01
C ASN A 173 -24.80 -19.47 -18.43
N VAL A 174 -23.67 -18.89 -18.81
CA VAL A 174 -23.47 -18.28 -20.13
C VAL A 174 -22.96 -19.30 -21.13
N SER A 175 -23.73 -19.49 -22.20
CA SER A 175 -23.47 -20.43 -23.30
C SER A 175 -22.40 -19.93 -24.29
N SER A 176 -22.30 -18.60 -24.50
CA SER A 176 -21.28 -17.97 -25.36
C SER A 176 -20.22 -17.22 -24.55
N PHE A 177 -19.08 -17.86 -24.31
CA PHE A 177 -17.99 -17.26 -23.55
C PHE A 177 -17.33 -16.10 -24.32
N ASN A 178 -17.45 -14.87 -23.81
CA ASN A 178 -16.70 -13.73 -24.32
C ASN A 178 -15.48 -13.46 -23.43
N VAL A 179 -14.33 -13.16 -24.04
CA VAL A 179 -13.07 -12.80 -23.38
C VAL A 179 -13.27 -11.72 -22.30
N PHE A 180 -14.15 -10.75 -22.56
CA PHE A 180 -14.51 -9.70 -21.61
C PHE A 180 -15.06 -10.23 -20.27
N ALA A 181 -15.87 -11.29 -20.30
CA ALA A 181 -16.46 -11.89 -19.10
C ALA A 181 -15.39 -12.50 -18.20
N PHE A 182 -14.42 -13.20 -18.79
CA PHE A 182 -13.26 -13.71 -18.05
C PHE A 182 -12.44 -12.58 -17.43
N ASN A 183 -12.09 -11.55 -18.20
CA ASN A 183 -11.31 -10.41 -17.70
C ASN A 183 -12.03 -9.68 -16.55
N SER A 184 -13.35 -9.52 -16.65
CA SER A 184 -14.17 -8.90 -15.60
C SER A 184 -14.24 -9.74 -14.33
N MET A 185 -14.34 -11.06 -14.45
CA MET A 185 -14.35 -11.98 -13.30
C MET A 185 -12.99 -12.04 -12.61
N ILE A 186 -11.90 -12.15 -13.38
CA ILE A 186 -10.53 -12.18 -12.84
C ILE A 186 -10.24 -10.90 -12.08
N ASN A 187 -10.48 -9.73 -12.69
CA ASN A 187 -10.29 -8.43 -12.03
C ASN A 187 -11.21 -8.25 -10.81
N GLY A 188 -12.46 -8.71 -10.90
CA GLY A 188 -13.41 -8.66 -9.79
C GLY A 188 -12.94 -9.45 -8.57
N PHE A 189 -12.36 -10.65 -8.77
CA PHE A 189 -11.76 -11.44 -7.71
C PHE A 189 -10.45 -10.84 -7.19
N LEU A 190 -9.56 -10.36 -8.08
CA LEU A 190 -8.28 -9.75 -7.71
C LEU A 190 -8.45 -8.49 -6.87
N TYR A 191 -9.36 -7.59 -7.25
CA TYR A 191 -9.65 -6.36 -6.51
C TYR A 191 -10.08 -6.61 -5.05
N ARG A 192 -10.55 -7.82 -4.75
CA ARG A 192 -11.07 -8.23 -3.44
C ARG A 192 -10.13 -9.16 -2.69
N GLY A 193 -8.99 -9.52 -3.26
CA GLY A 193 -8.04 -10.48 -2.66
C GLY A 193 -8.53 -11.94 -2.66
N HIS A 194 -9.57 -12.28 -3.43
CA HIS A 194 -10.07 -13.66 -3.53
C HIS A 194 -9.28 -14.45 -4.59
N MET A 195 -8.08 -14.88 -4.22
CA MET A 195 -7.10 -15.47 -5.14
C MET A 195 -7.55 -16.79 -5.75
N ASP A 196 -8.19 -17.66 -4.97
CA ASP A 196 -8.65 -18.98 -5.42
C ASP A 196 -9.74 -18.88 -6.50
N GLY A 197 -10.68 -17.94 -6.32
CA GLY A 197 -11.72 -17.64 -7.29
C GLY A 197 -11.11 -17.17 -8.61
N SER A 198 -10.15 -16.26 -8.53
CA SER A 198 -9.40 -15.77 -9.69
C SER A 198 -8.66 -16.92 -10.42
N ALA A 199 -7.98 -17.79 -9.69
CA ALA A 199 -7.25 -18.93 -10.25
C ALA A 199 -8.17 -19.96 -10.94
N SER A 200 -9.39 -20.16 -10.42
CA SER A 200 -10.40 -21.01 -11.07
C SER A 200 -10.82 -20.46 -12.43
N ILE A 201 -11.08 -19.14 -12.50
CA ILE A 201 -11.47 -18.47 -13.74
C ILE A 201 -10.33 -18.47 -14.75
N VAL A 202 -9.09 -18.20 -14.32
CA VAL A 202 -7.89 -18.27 -15.20
C VAL A 202 -7.72 -19.68 -15.79
N ARG A 203 -7.81 -20.73 -14.97
CA ARG A 203 -7.74 -22.12 -15.47
C ARG A 203 -8.84 -22.45 -16.47
N SER A 204 -10.05 -21.93 -16.26
CA SER A 204 -11.13 -22.06 -17.25
C SER A 204 -10.83 -21.28 -18.53
N MET A 205 -10.25 -20.08 -18.44
CA MET A 205 -9.90 -19.26 -19.61
C MET A 205 -8.85 -19.94 -20.49
N VAL A 206 -7.78 -20.47 -19.88
CA VAL A 206 -6.70 -21.19 -20.57
C VAL A 206 -7.23 -22.42 -21.32
N ARG A 207 -8.24 -23.11 -20.79
CA ARG A 207 -8.82 -24.30 -21.44
C ARG A 207 -9.84 -23.98 -22.54
N LYS A 208 -10.59 -22.88 -22.39
CA LYS A 208 -11.76 -22.58 -23.24
C LYS A 208 -11.50 -21.51 -24.30
N VAL A 209 -10.48 -20.67 -24.15
CA VAL A 209 -10.21 -19.52 -25.03
C VAL A 209 -8.88 -19.70 -25.75
N GLU A 210 -8.91 -19.95 -27.07
CA GLU A 210 -7.70 -20.17 -27.89
C GLU A 210 -6.94 -18.87 -28.23
N GLN A 211 -7.64 -17.75 -28.37
CA GLN A 211 -7.06 -16.46 -28.73
C GLN A 211 -7.32 -15.40 -27.66
N TRP A 212 -6.24 -14.92 -27.06
CA TRP A 212 -6.25 -13.87 -26.05
C TRP A 212 -5.88 -12.54 -26.69
N ASP A 213 -6.61 -11.48 -26.31
CA ASP A 213 -6.24 -10.11 -26.63
C ASP A 213 -5.22 -9.57 -25.61
N HIS A 214 -4.68 -8.38 -25.89
CA HIS A 214 -3.71 -7.73 -24.99
C HIS A 214 -4.28 -7.49 -23.58
N VAL A 215 -5.58 -7.20 -23.46
CA VAL A 215 -6.27 -7.01 -22.16
C VAL A 215 -6.29 -8.30 -21.34
N SER A 216 -6.48 -9.45 -22.00
CA SER A 216 -6.43 -10.76 -21.38
C SER A 216 -5.06 -11.08 -20.82
N TYR A 217 -4.00 -10.82 -21.60
CA TYR A 217 -2.63 -10.99 -21.11
C TYR A 217 -2.37 -10.13 -19.89
N VAL A 218 -2.70 -8.83 -19.93
CA VAL A 218 -2.54 -7.93 -18.79
C VAL A 218 -3.31 -8.43 -17.56
N THR A 219 -4.54 -8.90 -17.75
CA THR A 219 -5.41 -9.36 -16.65
C THR A 219 -4.87 -10.65 -16.00
N VAL A 220 -4.43 -11.63 -16.80
CA VAL A 220 -3.88 -12.89 -16.27
C VAL A 220 -2.47 -12.69 -15.70
N LEU A 221 -1.64 -11.82 -16.30
CA LEU A 221 -0.36 -11.44 -15.70
C LEU A 221 -0.54 -10.73 -14.37
N GLY A 222 -1.55 -9.86 -14.24
CA GLY A 222 -1.95 -9.26 -12.96
C GLY A 222 -2.38 -10.29 -11.93
N HIS A 223 -3.04 -11.38 -12.35
CA HIS A 223 -3.30 -12.53 -11.48
C HIS A 223 -2.01 -13.18 -11.01
N CYS A 224 -1.12 -13.56 -11.93
CA CYS A 224 0.18 -14.18 -11.60
C CYS A 224 1.02 -13.30 -10.67
N ALA A 225 1.02 -11.98 -10.90
CA ALA A 225 1.72 -11.01 -10.09
C ALA A 225 1.17 -10.97 -8.65
N SER A 226 -0.16 -11.08 -8.51
CA SER A 226 -0.82 -11.06 -7.20
C SER A 226 -0.68 -12.39 -6.45
N THR A 227 -0.70 -13.53 -7.16
CA THR A 227 -0.55 -14.87 -6.58
C THR A 227 0.90 -15.36 -6.46
N LYS A 228 1.85 -14.59 -6.99
CA LYS A 228 3.27 -14.97 -7.14
C LYS A 228 3.46 -16.27 -7.95
N GLU A 229 2.60 -16.54 -8.92
CA GLU A 229 2.70 -17.72 -9.80
C GLU A 229 3.70 -17.50 -10.95
N LEU A 230 5.00 -17.52 -10.64
CA LEU A 230 6.09 -17.27 -11.60
C LEU A 230 6.06 -18.24 -12.81
N VAL A 231 5.72 -19.51 -12.59
CA VAL A 231 5.70 -20.53 -13.66
C VAL A 231 4.65 -20.19 -14.70
N LEU A 232 3.42 -19.86 -14.27
CA LEU A 232 2.35 -19.47 -15.17
C LEU A 232 2.69 -18.15 -15.88
N GLY A 233 3.22 -17.17 -15.15
CA GLY A 233 3.69 -15.90 -15.73
C GLY A 233 4.76 -16.10 -16.82
N SER A 234 5.72 -16.98 -16.60
CA SER A 234 6.80 -17.28 -17.56
C SER A 234 6.29 -18.01 -18.82
N GLN A 235 5.29 -18.89 -18.67
CA GLN A 235 4.61 -19.54 -19.79
C GLN A 235 3.88 -18.50 -20.65
N LEU A 236 3.17 -17.56 -20.02
CA LEU A 236 2.49 -16.47 -20.69
C LEU A 236 3.47 -15.51 -21.39
N HIS A 237 4.59 -15.19 -20.76
CA HIS A 237 5.66 -14.41 -21.39
C HIS A 237 6.18 -15.11 -22.65
N THR A 238 6.46 -16.41 -22.58
CA THR A 238 6.90 -17.20 -23.74
C THR A 238 5.85 -17.19 -24.86
N GLN A 239 4.56 -17.25 -24.52
CA GLN A 239 3.48 -17.18 -25.50
C GLN A 239 3.34 -15.76 -26.10
N ALA A 240 3.53 -14.71 -25.30
CA ALA A 240 3.54 -13.33 -25.75
C ALA A 240 4.69 -13.09 -26.75
N LEU A 241 5.90 -13.60 -26.44
CA LEU A 241 7.09 -13.56 -27.32
C LEU A 241 6.81 -14.18 -28.69
N LYS A 242 6.16 -15.35 -28.73
CA LYS A 242 5.80 -16.02 -29.99
C LYS A 242 4.85 -15.18 -30.86
N ARG A 243 4.09 -14.25 -30.25
CA ARG A 243 3.10 -13.40 -30.93
C ARG A 243 3.58 -11.95 -31.09
N ARG A 244 4.81 -11.63 -30.69
CA ARG A 244 5.36 -10.26 -30.64
C ARG A 244 4.51 -9.29 -29.80
N LEU A 245 3.83 -9.80 -28.77
CA LEU A 245 3.00 -8.99 -27.87
C LEU A 245 3.81 -8.34 -26.75
N GLU A 246 5.04 -8.77 -26.48
CA GLU A 246 5.99 -8.16 -25.54
C GLU A 246 6.34 -6.71 -25.92
N LEU A 247 6.27 -6.38 -27.21
CA LEU A 247 6.49 -5.02 -27.72
C LEU A 247 5.29 -4.10 -27.46
N ASN A 248 4.13 -4.67 -27.08
CA ASN A 248 2.99 -3.88 -26.66
C ASN A 248 3.23 -3.33 -25.26
N LEU A 249 3.25 -2.00 -25.13
CA LEU A 249 3.57 -1.31 -23.88
C LEU A 249 2.70 -1.74 -22.68
N TYR A 250 1.43 -2.07 -22.89
CA TYR A 250 0.55 -2.55 -21.81
C TYR A 250 0.94 -3.95 -21.35
N VAL A 251 1.20 -4.86 -22.29
CA VAL A 251 1.60 -6.25 -21.97
C VAL A 251 3.01 -6.27 -21.36
N GLY A 252 3.95 -5.51 -21.93
CA GLY A 252 5.30 -5.40 -21.40
C GLY A 252 5.34 -4.78 -20.01
N SER A 253 4.57 -3.72 -19.75
CA SER A 253 4.46 -3.15 -18.38
C SER A 253 3.85 -4.14 -17.39
N ALA A 254 2.86 -4.94 -17.81
CA ALA A 254 2.28 -6.00 -16.97
C ALA A 254 3.25 -7.16 -16.71
N LEU A 255 4.12 -7.48 -17.67
CA LEU A 255 5.20 -8.46 -17.49
C LEU A 255 6.25 -7.96 -16.49
N VAL A 256 6.64 -6.69 -16.55
CA VAL A 256 7.54 -6.05 -15.58
C VAL A 256 6.95 -6.14 -14.16
N ASP A 257 5.67 -5.77 -13.98
CA ASP A 257 4.98 -5.88 -12.67
C ASP A 257 4.91 -7.34 -12.19
N MET A 258 4.62 -8.29 -13.08
CA MET A 258 4.56 -9.72 -12.77
C MET A 258 5.90 -10.26 -12.28
N TYR A 259 6.98 -10.03 -13.01
CA TYR A 259 8.32 -10.45 -12.58
C TYR A 259 8.76 -9.75 -11.31
N GLY A 260 8.47 -8.45 -11.16
CA GLY A 260 8.75 -7.69 -9.95
C GLY A 260 8.10 -8.29 -8.70
N LYS A 261 6.79 -8.58 -8.75
CA LYS A 261 6.06 -9.18 -7.62
C LYS A 261 6.39 -10.66 -7.39
N CYS A 262 6.93 -11.36 -8.38
CA CYS A 262 7.43 -12.73 -8.25
C CYS A 262 8.90 -12.79 -7.78
N ASP A 263 9.39 -11.72 -7.16
CA ASP A 263 10.72 -11.61 -6.59
C ASP A 263 11.86 -11.80 -7.62
N CYS A 264 11.62 -11.43 -8.88
CA CYS A 264 12.53 -11.58 -10.02
C CYS A 264 12.83 -10.21 -10.71
N PRO A 265 13.47 -9.25 -10.01
CA PRO A 265 13.66 -7.89 -10.54
C PRO A 265 14.57 -7.82 -11.77
N HIS A 266 15.52 -8.74 -11.92
CA HIS A 266 16.40 -8.79 -13.08
C HIS A 266 15.63 -9.17 -14.37
N ASP A 267 14.75 -10.16 -14.30
CA ASP A 267 13.89 -10.54 -15.44
C ASP A 267 12.92 -9.41 -15.78
N ALA A 268 12.42 -8.68 -14.77
CA ALA A 268 11.63 -7.48 -14.99
C ALA A 268 12.41 -6.42 -15.78
N ASN A 269 13.69 -6.21 -15.45
CA ASN A 269 14.56 -5.29 -16.19
C ASN A 269 14.81 -5.77 -17.63
N CYS A 270 15.04 -7.07 -17.84
CA CYS A 270 15.20 -7.63 -19.19
C CYS A 270 13.98 -7.36 -20.07
N VAL A 271 12.77 -7.50 -19.54
CA VAL A 271 11.53 -7.16 -20.28
C VAL A 271 11.46 -5.66 -20.55
N PHE A 272 11.79 -4.84 -19.55
CA PHE A 272 11.76 -3.39 -19.65
C PHE A 272 12.72 -2.88 -20.74
N GLU A 273 13.94 -3.41 -20.81
CA GLU A 273 14.94 -3.01 -21.80
C GLU A 273 14.51 -3.26 -23.25
N VAL A 274 13.75 -4.33 -23.49
CA VAL A 274 13.27 -4.71 -24.82
C VAL A 274 12.09 -3.84 -25.29
N LEU A 275 11.48 -3.03 -24.42
CA LEU A 275 10.39 -2.14 -24.80
C LEU A 275 10.86 -1.08 -25.82
N PRO A 276 10.16 -0.95 -26.97
CA PRO A 276 10.56 -0.01 -28.02
C PRO A 276 10.36 1.45 -27.63
N GLU A 277 9.31 1.74 -26.87
CA GLU A 277 9.03 3.06 -26.30
C GLU A 277 8.76 2.89 -24.80
N LYS A 278 9.59 3.54 -23.97
CA LYS A 278 9.44 3.54 -22.51
C LYS A 278 8.72 4.82 -22.11
N ASN A 279 7.59 4.68 -21.41
CA ASN A 279 6.85 5.82 -20.87
C ASN A 279 6.95 5.85 -19.33
N ILE A 280 6.33 6.87 -18.72
CA ILE A 280 6.33 7.02 -17.27
C ILE A 280 5.77 5.80 -16.51
N VAL A 281 4.82 5.07 -17.11
CA VAL A 281 4.21 3.88 -16.51
C VAL A 281 5.20 2.71 -16.49
N SER A 282 5.90 2.45 -17.60
CA SER A 282 6.91 1.38 -17.66
C SER A 282 8.10 1.67 -16.75
N TRP A 283 8.56 2.93 -16.70
CA TRP A 283 9.63 3.38 -15.79
C TRP A 283 9.22 3.20 -14.32
N THR A 284 8.02 3.65 -13.96
CA THR A 284 7.51 3.49 -12.58
C THR A 284 7.33 2.01 -12.22
N ALA A 285 6.92 1.16 -13.17
CA ALA A 285 6.78 -0.27 -12.95
C ALA A 285 8.13 -0.95 -12.64
N VAL A 286 9.18 -0.69 -13.42
CA VAL A 286 10.51 -1.27 -13.16
C VAL A 286 11.10 -0.74 -11.86
N MET A 287 10.97 0.56 -11.57
CA MET A 287 11.41 1.12 -10.28
C MET A 287 10.65 0.50 -9.08
N THR A 288 9.35 0.23 -9.24
CA THR A 288 8.54 -0.44 -8.21
C THR A 288 9.00 -1.87 -8.00
N ALA A 289 9.32 -2.60 -9.07
CA ALA A 289 9.85 -3.96 -8.99
C ALA A 289 11.15 -3.99 -8.18
N TYR A 290 12.10 -3.10 -8.44
CA TYR A 290 13.35 -3.01 -7.67
C TYR A 290 13.12 -2.60 -6.21
N THR A 291 12.26 -1.60 -5.96
CA THR A 291 11.96 -1.13 -4.60
C THR A 291 11.28 -2.19 -3.75
N GLN A 292 10.36 -2.99 -4.31
CA GLN A 292 9.69 -4.09 -3.60
C GLN A 292 10.63 -5.25 -3.27
N ASN A 293 11.70 -5.40 -4.05
CA ASN A 293 12.75 -6.41 -3.85
C ASN A 293 13.92 -5.90 -3.00
N GLU A 294 13.74 -4.79 -2.28
CA GLU A 294 14.75 -4.17 -1.40
C GLU A 294 16.03 -3.70 -2.12
N LEU A 295 16.01 -3.62 -3.46
CA LEU A 295 17.08 -3.08 -4.30
C LEU A 295 16.91 -1.56 -4.46
N PHE A 296 16.98 -0.85 -3.33
CA PHE A 296 16.62 0.57 -3.26
C PHE A 296 17.61 1.49 -3.99
N GLU A 297 18.92 1.16 -4.00
CA GLU A 297 19.94 1.95 -4.71
C GLU A 297 19.72 1.88 -6.22
N ASP A 298 19.54 0.67 -6.76
CA ASP A 298 19.23 0.44 -8.17
C ASP A 298 17.93 1.13 -8.60
N ALA A 299 16.90 1.13 -7.75
CA ALA A 299 15.66 1.87 -8.02
C ALA A 299 15.87 3.39 -8.13
N LEU A 300 16.80 3.96 -7.35
CA LEU A 300 17.18 5.38 -7.45
C LEU A 300 18.06 5.64 -8.67
N HIS A 301 18.91 4.69 -9.09
CA HIS A 301 19.62 4.79 -10.36
C HIS A 301 18.67 4.81 -11.55
N LEU A 302 17.66 3.92 -11.58
CA LEU A 302 16.62 3.93 -12.61
C LEU A 302 15.83 5.25 -12.64
N PHE A 303 15.60 5.89 -11.48
CA PHE A 303 14.97 7.22 -11.43
C PHE A 303 15.83 8.29 -12.13
N LEU A 304 17.15 8.25 -11.91
CA LEU A 304 18.09 9.18 -12.56
C LEU A 304 18.18 8.91 -14.07
N ASP A 305 18.23 7.64 -14.48
CA ASP A 305 18.24 7.25 -15.89
C ASP A 305 16.97 7.73 -16.62
N MET A 306 15.81 7.56 -15.98
CA MET A 306 14.53 8.08 -16.49
C MET A 306 14.57 9.61 -16.72
N GLU A 307 15.09 10.38 -15.76
CA GLU A 307 15.22 11.83 -15.89
C GLU A 307 16.22 12.22 -16.99
N MET A 308 17.32 11.47 -17.15
CA MET A 308 18.31 11.68 -18.21
C MET A 308 17.75 11.39 -19.60
N GLU A 309 16.85 10.41 -19.74
CA GLU A 309 16.09 10.17 -20.98
C GLU A 309 14.98 11.21 -21.23
N GLY A 310 14.81 12.18 -20.33
CA GLY A 310 13.85 13.27 -20.48
C GLY A 310 12.42 12.90 -20.13
N VAL A 311 12.19 11.73 -19.51
CA VAL A 311 10.87 11.31 -19.04
C VAL A 311 10.59 11.97 -17.70
N ARG A 312 9.54 12.79 -17.63
CA ARG A 312 9.20 13.55 -16.43
C ARG A 312 8.57 12.65 -15.36
N PRO A 313 9.05 12.66 -14.10
CA PRO A 313 8.42 11.96 -12.99
C PRO A 313 6.99 12.44 -12.74
N ASN A 314 6.11 11.53 -12.34
CA ASN A 314 4.78 11.86 -11.80
C ASN A 314 4.70 11.56 -10.29
N GLU A 315 3.53 11.73 -9.69
CA GLU A 315 3.27 11.52 -8.26
C GLU A 315 3.59 10.10 -7.78
N PHE A 316 3.36 9.09 -8.63
CA PHE A 316 3.66 7.70 -8.31
C PHE A 316 5.15 7.41 -8.41
N THR A 317 5.84 7.99 -9.41
CA THR A 317 7.29 7.85 -9.56
C THR A 317 8.04 8.48 -8.39
N TYR A 318 7.63 9.67 -7.95
CA TYR A 318 8.19 10.30 -6.75
C TYR A 318 7.91 9.46 -5.50
N ALA A 319 6.70 8.92 -5.36
CA ALA A 319 6.38 8.07 -4.22
C ALA A 319 7.28 6.83 -4.14
N VAL A 320 7.57 6.19 -5.28
CA VAL A 320 8.50 5.05 -5.35
C VAL A 320 9.91 5.48 -4.95
N ALA A 321 10.47 6.53 -5.56
CA ALA A 321 11.83 7.01 -5.25
C ALA A 321 12.00 7.44 -3.78
N LEU A 322 10.98 8.09 -3.20
CA LEU A 322 10.97 8.46 -1.78
C LEU A 322 10.90 7.23 -0.87
N ASN A 323 10.13 6.21 -1.24
CA ASN A 323 10.09 4.95 -0.51
C ASN A 323 11.42 4.17 -0.62
N SER A 324 12.14 4.25 -1.74
CA SER A 324 13.50 3.71 -1.87
C SER A 324 14.46 4.45 -0.91
N CYS A 325 14.36 5.78 -0.81
CA CYS A 325 15.12 6.54 0.19
C CYS A 325 14.77 6.13 1.63
N ALA A 326 13.49 5.85 1.90
CA ALA A 326 13.02 5.35 3.19
C ALA A 326 13.63 3.98 3.53
N GLY A 327 13.75 3.09 2.54
CA GLY A 327 14.41 1.78 2.66
C GLY A 327 15.88 1.90 3.03
N LEU A 328 16.59 2.83 2.39
CA LEU A 328 18.01 3.14 2.68
C LEU A 328 18.21 3.97 3.94
N ALA A 329 17.14 4.48 4.55
CA ALA A 329 17.19 5.52 5.59
C ALA A 329 18.04 6.76 5.17
N SER A 330 18.03 7.10 3.88
CA SER A 330 18.84 8.17 3.29
C SER A 330 18.10 9.50 3.36
N LEU A 331 18.25 10.21 4.48
CA LEU A 331 17.61 11.50 4.70
C LEU A 331 18.02 12.56 3.67
N LYS A 332 19.28 12.53 3.21
CA LYS A 332 19.80 13.52 2.24
C LYS A 332 19.14 13.35 0.86
N ASN A 333 19.06 12.12 0.37
CA ASN A 333 18.41 11.83 -0.91
C ASN A 333 16.91 12.13 -0.81
N GLY A 334 16.29 11.76 0.32
CA GLY A 334 14.89 12.08 0.59
C GLY A 334 14.59 13.59 0.63
N ASN A 335 15.48 14.40 1.22
CA ASN A 335 15.37 15.86 1.20
C ASN A 335 15.51 16.44 -0.21
N ALA A 336 16.46 15.93 -1.01
CA ALA A 336 16.63 16.36 -2.39
C ALA A 336 15.39 16.05 -3.24
N LEU A 337 14.86 14.83 -3.14
CA LEU A 337 13.61 14.44 -3.81
C LEU A 337 12.41 15.24 -3.30
N GLY A 338 12.30 15.49 -2.00
CA GLY A 338 11.27 16.36 -1.43
C GLY A 338 11.32 17.77 -2.03
N ALA A 339 12.50 18.38 -2.14
CA ALA A 339 12.67 19.66 -2.81
C ALA A 339 12.28 19.60 -4.30
N CYS A 340 12.59 18.51 -5.00
CA CYS A 340 12.14 18.30 -6.38
C CYS A 340 10.62 18.25 -6.49
N THR A 341 9.92 17.53 -5.60
CA THR A 341 8.45 17.46 -5.59
C THR A 341 7.81 18.83 -5.37
N MET A 342 8.42 19.69 -4.54
CA MET A 342 7.95 21.06 -4.36
C MET A 342 8.14 21.91 -5.62
N LYS A 343 9.31 21.80 -6.26
CA LYS A 343 9.61 22.55 -7.51
C LYS A 343 8.71 22.14 -8.67
N THR A 344 8.34 20.86 -8.75
CA THR A 344 7.48 20.34 -9.81
C THR A 344 5.98 20.42 -9.49
N GLY A 345 5.60 20.87 -8.29
CA GLY A 345 4.20 21.07 -7.89
C GLY A 345 3.46 19.78 -7.52
N HIS A 346 4.18 18.76 -7.04
CA HIS A 346 3.59 17.47 -6.62
C HIS A 346 3.54 17.29 -5.08
N TRP A 347 4.05 18.24 -4.29
CA TRP A 347 4.20 18.09 -2.83
C TRP A 347 2.87 17.93 -2.08
N ASP A 348 1.80 18.50 -2.62
CA ASP A 348 0.45 18.56 -2.09
C ASP A 348 -0.37 17.30 -2.44
N LEU A 349 0.17 16.42 -3.30
CA LEU A 349 -0.49 15.20 -3.74
C LEU A 349 -0.35 14.09 -2.69
N LEU A 350 -1.48 13.44 -2.38
CA LEU A 350 -1.59 12.35 -1.41
C LEU A 350 -0.48 11.28 -1.49
N PRO A 351 -0.17 10.68 -2.68
CA PRO A 351 0.87 9.65 -2.77
C PRO A 351 2.26 10.16 -2.36
N VAL A 352 2.57 11.40 -2.73
CA VAL A 352 3.87 12.04 -2.43
C VAL A 352 3.95 12.40 -0.95
N GLY A 353 2.90 12.99 -0.38
CA GLY A 353 2.83 13.30 1.05
C GLY A 353 3.00 12.06 1.92
N ASN A 354 2.30 10.97 1.60
CA ASN A 354 2.43 9.68 2.28
C ASN A 354 3.86 9.11 2.17
N ALA A 355 4.47 9.16 0.98
CA ALA A 355 5.84 8.69 0.78
C ALA A 355 6.89 9.56 1.51
N LEU A 356 6.71 10.88 1.54
CA LEU A 356 7.56 11.81 2.31
C LEU A 356 7.50 11.50 3.80
N MET A 357 6.30 11.30 4.35
CA MET A 357 6.14 10.93 5.77
C MET A 357 6.84 9.61 6.11
N ASN A 358 6.68 8.59 5.27
CA ASN A 358 7.36 7.31 5.44
C ASN A 358 8.89 7.47 5.34
N MET A 359 9.38 8.23 4.36
CA MET A 359 10.81 8.53 4.19
C MET A 359 11.40 9.22 5.42
N TYR A 360 10.77 10.30 5.90
CA TYR A 360 11.23 11.02 7.08
C TYR A 360 11.21 10.16 8.34
N SER A 361 10.13 9.38 8.53
CA SER A 361 10.00 8.47 9.69
C SER A 361 11.08 7.39 9.69
N LYS A 362 11.33 6.72 8.55
CA LYS A 362 12.36 5.66 8.42
C LYS A 362 13.79 6.19 8.34
N SER A 363 13.99 7.50 8.16
CA SER A 363 15.30 8.16 8.12
C SER A 363 15.64 8.89 9.42
N GLY A 364 14.92 8.63 10.51
CA GLY A 364 15.26 9.19 11.82
C GLY A 364 14.73 10.61 12.07
N SER A 365 13.76 11.10 11.29
CA SER A 365 13.25 12.49 11.38
C SER A 365 11.72 12.55 11.51
N VAL A 366 11.18 12.04 12.62
CA VAL A 366 9.72 12.01 12.86
C VAL A 366 9.08 13.41 12.90
N GLU A 367 9.84 14.44 13.30
CA GLU A 367 9.34 15.82 13.29
C GLU A 367 9.06 16.31 11.86
N ASP A 368 9.91 15.93 10.90
CA ASP A 368 9.72 16.30 9.51
C ASP A 368 8.52 15.56 8.92
N ALA A 369 8.34 14.29 9.28
CA ALA A 369 7.14 13.53 8.94
C ALA A 369 5.88 14.21 9.49
N ARG A 370 5.90 14.68 10.74
CA ARG A 370 4.80 15.44 11.35
C ARG A 370 4.55 16.76 10.61
N ARG A 371 5.60 17.49 10.21
CA ARG A 371 5.46 18.74 9.44
C ARG A 371 4.75 18.50 8.11
N VAL A 372 5.14 17.45 7.38
CA VAL A 372 4.46 17.03 6.14
C VAL A 372 3.00 16.66 6.44
N PHE A 373 2.76 15.82 7.46
CA PHE A 373 1.41 15.43 7.86
C PHE A 373 0.51 16.64 8.11
N LEU A 374 0.99 17.66 8.85
CA LEU A 374 0.23 18.85 9.16
C LEU A 374 0.02 19.79 7.96
N SER A 375 0.92 19.78 6.98
CA SER A 375 0.78 20.60 5.77
C SER A 375 -0.12 19.99 4.69
N MET A 376 -0.46 18.70 4.79
CA MET A 376 -1.32 18.03 3.80
C MET A 376 -2.76 18.59 3.84
N PRO A 377 -3.36 18.95 2.69
CA PRO A 377 -4.72 19.48 2.62
C PRO A 377 -5.78 18.41 2.90
N TYR A 378 -5.51 17.18 2.48
CA TYR A 378 -6.35 16.01 2.69
C TYR A 378 -5.48 14.87 3.20
N ARG A 379 -6.02 14.07 4.14
CA ARG A 379 -5.33 12.94 4.78
C ARG A 379 -6.24 11.74 4.67
N ASP A 380 -5.70 10.63 4.18
CA ASP A 380 -6.41 9.37 4.15
C ASP A 380 -5.97 8.47 5.32
N VAL A 381 -6.60 7.30 5.44
CA VAL A 381 -6.21 6.26 6.39
C VAL A 381 -4.71 5.91 6.29
N VAL A 382 -4.10 5.99 5.11
CA VAL A 382 -2.66 5.73 4.92
C VAL A 382 -1.81 6.84 5.56
N SER A 383 -2.22 8.11 5.43
CA SER A 383 -1.59 9.26 6.09
C SER A 383 -1.58 9.10 7.61
N TRP A 384 -2.74 8.78 8.19
CA TRP A 384 -2.89 8.54 9.64
C TRP A 384 -2.07 7.34 10.11
N ASN A 385 -2.11 6.23 9.39
CA ASN A 385 -1.32 5.05 9.73
C ASN A 385 0.18 5.34 9.69
N SER A 386 0.65 6.12 8.71
CA SER A 386 2.07 6.48 8.59
C SER A 386 2.56 7.29 9.79
N ILE A 387 1.77 8.25 10.28
CA ILE A 387 2.18 9.07 11.44
C ILE A 387 2.07 8.29 12.76
N ILE A 388 1.02 7.49 12.95
CA ILE A 388 0.84 6.65 14.16
C ILE A 388 1.99 5.64 14.28
N THR A 389 2.28 4.91 13.20
CA THR A 389 3.38 3.93 13.17
C THR A 389 4.74 4.63 13.27
N GLY A 390 4.92 5.79 12.63
CA GLY A 390 6.09 6.63 12.78
C GLY A 390 6.37 6.97 14.24
N TYR A 391 5.39 7.49 14.97
CA TYR A 391 5.55 7.78 16.40
C TYR A 391 5.88 6.55 17.24
N ALA A 392 5.18 5.43 17.02
CA ALA A 392 5.49 4.18 17.72
C ALA A 392 6.93 3.71 17.47
N HIS A 393 7.42 3.76 16.23
CA HIS A 393 8.81 3.42 15.92
C HIS A 393 9.83 4.38 16.53
N HIS A 394 9.44 5.59 16.91
CA HIS A 394 10.30 6.59 17.55
C HIS A 394 10.18 6.60 19.08
N GLY A 395 9.47 5.64 19.68
CA GLY A 395 9.24 5.59 21.13
C GLY A 395 8.20 6.58 21.65
N ARG A 396 7.59 7.37 20.75
CA ARG A 396 6.65 8.45 21.06
C ARG A 396 5.22 7.94 21.16
N ALA A 397 5.02 6.96 22.04
CA ALA A 397 3.78 6.19 22.10
C ALA A 397 2.57 7.04 22.48
N ARG A 398 2.75 8.10 23.30
CA ARG A 398 1.68 9.03 23.66
C ARG A 398 1.19 9.80 22.43
N GLU A 399 2.12 10.34 21.63
CA GLU A 399 1.77 11.04 20.40
C GLU A 399 1.14 10.11 19.36
N ALA A 400 1.52 8.83 19.33
CA ALA A 400 0.84 7.82 18.51
C ALA A 400 -0.62 7.63 18.91
N MET A 401 -0.90 7.59 20.23
CA MET A 401 -2.27 7.51 20.75
C MET A 401 -3.06 8.79 20.48
N GLU A 402 -2.46 9.97 20.65
CA GLU A 402 -3.09 11.25 20.32
C GLU A 402 -3.48 11.31 18.83
N ALA A 403 -2.56 10.94 17.93
CA ALA A 403 -2.84 10.88 16.49
C ALA A 403 -3.96 9.88 16.14
N PHE A 404 -4.08 8.78 16.87
CA PHE A 404 -5.20 7.85 16.71
C PHE A 404 -6.53 8.47 17.14
N HIS A 405 -6.59 9.19 18.26
CA HIS A 405 -7.81 9.89 18.67
C HIS A 405 -8.20 10.99 17.68
N ASP A 406 -7.21 11.73 17.16
CA ASP A 406 -7.43 12.74 16.12
C ASP A 406 -7.99 12.11 14.83
N MET A 407 -7.52 10.90 14.45
CA MET A 407 -8.07 10.13 13.33
C MET A 407 -9.56 9.81 13.54
N LEU A 408 -9.94 9.37 14.75
CA LEU A 408 -11.34 9.09 15.08
C LEU A 408 -12.20 10.35 15.05
N PHE A 409 -11.66 11.47 15.56
CA PHE A 409 -12.34 12.77 15.52
C PHE A 409 -12.53 13.28 14.09
N ALA A 410 -11.61 12.95 13.17
CA ALA A 410 -11.72 13.24 11.76
C ALA A 410 -12.71 12.31 11.00
N GLU A 411 -13.40 11.40 11.70
CA GLU A 411 -14.31 10.40 11.13
C GLU A 411 -13.64 9.44 10.13
N GLU A 412 -12.32 9.31 10.18
CA GLU A 412 -11.56 8.36 9.36
C GLU A 412 -11.63 6.97 10.01
N VAL A 413 -12.04 5.96 9.22
CA VAL A 413 -12.28 4.61 9.73
C VAL A 413 -10.94 3.88 9.95
N PRO A 414 -10.64 3.43 11.17
CA PRO A 414 -9.44 2.64 11.45
C PRO A 414 -9.38 1.38 10.58
N SER A 415 -8.20 1.09 10.05
CA SER A 415 -7.94 -0.12 9.27
C SER A 415 -7.10 -1.13 10.04
N TYR A 416 -6.90 -2.30 9.43
CA TYR A 416 -6.00 -3.35 9.93
C TYR A 416 -4.62 -2.80 10.36
N VAL A 417 -4.03 -1.91 9.57
CA VAL A 417 -2.70 -1.34 9.87
C VAL A 417 -2.75 -0.32 11.01
N THR A 418 -3.87 0.37 11.19
CA THR A 418 -4.06 1.35 12.29
C THR A 418 -3.88 0.65 13.64
N PHE A 419 -4.56 -0.48 13.83
CA PHE A 419 -4.53 -1.21 15.10
C PHE A 419 -3.17 -1.85 15.40
N ILE A 420 -2.34 -2.18 14.40
CA ILE A 420 -0.94 -2.57 14.65
C ILE A 420 -0.17 -1.42 15.33
N GLY A 421 -0.34 -0.19 14.83
CA GLY A 421 0.29 1.00 15.40
C GLY A 421 -0.21 1.28 16.83
N VAL A 422 -1.52 1.24 17.04
CA VAL A 422 -2.16 1.47 18.35
C VAL A 422 -1.74 0.41 19.38
N LEU A 423 -1.79 -0.87 19.03
CA LEU A 423 -1.37 -1.95 19.94
C LEU A 423 0.13 -1.87 20.25
N SER A 424 0.96 -1.46 19.28
CA SER A 424 2.38 -1.21 19.52
C SER A 424 2.61 -0.06 20.50
N ALA A 425 1.84 1.03 20.38
CA ALA A 425 1.85 2.15 21.32
C ALA A 425 1.37 1.73 22.72
N CYS A 426 0.28 0.98 22.82
CA CYS A 426 -0.20 0.40 24.10
C CYS A 426 0.91 -0.44 24.74
N ALA A 427 1.58 -1.26 23.94
CA ALA A 427 2.68 -2.10 24.38
C ALA A 427 3.87 -1.28 24.91
N GLN A 428 4.14 -0.10 24.36
CA GLN A 428 5.18 0.83 24.82
C GLN A 428 4.75 1.65 26.05
N LEU A 429 3.45 1.84 26.27
CA LEU A 429 2.93 2.52 27.46
C LEU A 429 2.58 1.55 28.59
N GLY A 430 2.63 0.24 28.35
CA GLY A 430 2.22 -0.79 29.31
C GLY A 430 0.70 -0.85 29.53
N LEU A 431 -0.10 -0.36 28.59
CA LEU A 431 -1.56 -0.26 28.70
C LEU A 431 -2.22 -1.60 28.33
N VAL A 432 -2.10 -2.59 29.22
CA VAL A 432 -2.57 -3.96 28.96
C VAL A 432 -4.08 -4.02 28.72
N ASP A 433 -4.86 -3.34 29.57
CA ASP A 433 -6.32 -3.37 29.53
C ASP A 433 -6.86 -2.69 28.26
N GLU A 434 -6.27 -1.55 27.87
CA GLU A 434 -6.61 -0.86 26.62
C GLU A 434 -6.23 -1.69 25.39
N GLY A 435 -5.08 -2.37 25.40
CA GLY A 435 -4.69 -3.27 24.32
C GLY A 435 -5.73 -4.38 24.08
N PHE A 436 -6.25 -4.98 25.16
CA PHE A 436 -7.33 -5.97 25.05
C PHE A 436 -8.67 -5.35 24.63
N TYR A 437 -8.98 -4.13 25.08
CA TYR A 437 -10.17 -3.40 24.63
C TYR A 437 -10.14 -3.19 23.11
N TYR A 438 -9.03 -2.68 22.57
CA TYR A 438 -8.90 -2.43 21.14
C TYR A 438 -8.98 -3.74 20.33
N LEU A 439 -8.26 -4.78 20.73
CA LEU A 439 -8.24 -6.06 20.02
C LEU A 439 -9.62 -6.75 20.00
N ASN A 440 -10.30 -6.83 21.16
CA ASN A 440 -11.49 -7.67 21.30
C ASN A 440 -12.80 -6.91 21.06
N THR A 441 -12.82 -5.60 21.25
CA THR A 441 -14.03 -4.77 21.18
C THR A 441 -13.99 -3.87 19.96
N MET A 442 -13.07 -2.91 19.92
CA MET A 442 -13.08 -1.85 18.90
C MET A 442 -12.83 -2.39 17.49
N MET A 443 -11.88 -3.30 17.31
CA MET A 443 -11.64 -3.95 16.01
C MET A 443 -12.89 -4.63 15.48
N LYS A 444 -13.65 -5.31 16.34
CA LYS A 444 -14.90 -5.98 15.97
C LYS A 444 -16.00 -4.99 15.62
N GLU A 445 -16.14 -3.90 16.36
CA GLU A 445 -17.11 -2.83 16.09
C GLU A 445 -16.86 -2.15 14.74
N VAL A 446 -15.59 -1.95 14.38
CA VAL A 446 -15.17 -1.36 13.10
C VAL A 446 -15.18 -2.40 11.96
N GLY A 447 -15.36 -3.69 12.26
CA GLY A 447 -15.38 -4.77 11.27
C GLY A 447 -14.00 -5.20 10.77
N VAL A 448 -12.95 -4.95 11.55
CA VAL A 448 -11.58 -5.38 11.28
C VAL A 448 -11.30 -6.69 12.02
N ASN A 449 -10.93 -7.74 11.28
CA ASN A 449 -10.55 -9.02 11.89
C ASN A 449 -9.07 -8.98 12.33
N PRO A 450 -8.76 -9.32 13.60
CA PRO A 450 -7.38 -9.43 14.05
C PRO A 450 -6.63 -10.54 13.32
N GLY A 451 -5.44 -10.21 12.82
CA GLY A 451 -4.52 -11.16 12.23
C GLY A 451 -3.23 -11.30 13.05
N LYS A 452 -2.27 -12.06 12.51
CA LYS A 452 -1.04 -12.47 13.19
C LYS A 452 -0.32 -11.30 13.86
N GLU A 453 -0.13 -10.20 13.15
CA GLU A 453 0.63 -9.03 13.59
C GLU A 453 0.02 -8.40 14.85
N HIS A 454 -1.31 -8.36 14.96
CA HIS A 454 -2.02 -7.82 16.12
C HIS A 454 -1.75 -8.67 17.37
N TYR A 455 -1.83 -9.99 17.24
CA TYR A 455 -1.54 -10.90 18.33
C TYR A 455 -0.07 -10.82 18.75
N THR A 456 0.87 -10.69 17.81
CA THR A 456 2.29 -10.49 18.11
C THR A 456 2.52 -9.19 18.90
N CYS A 457 1.84 -8.08 18.58
CA CYS A 457 1.87 -6.85 19.37
C CYS A 457 1.36 -7.06 20.80
N MET A 458 0.27 -7.82 20.99
CA MET A 458 -0.28 -8.15 22.31
C MET A 458 0.65 -9.03 23.14
N VAL A 459 1.34 -9.99 22.52
CA VAL A 459 2.40 -10.75 23.19
C VAL A 459 3.50 -9.80 23.65
N GLY A 460 3.93 -8.87 22.80
CA GLY A 460 4.89 -7.83 23.16
C GLY A 460 4.44 -6.98 24.36
N LEU A 461 3.17 -6.61 24.42
CA LEU A 461 2.54 -5.88 25.53
C LEU A 461 2.59 -6.68 26.84
N LEU A 462 2.14 -7.94 26.83
CA LEU A 462 2.16 -8.82 28.01
C LEU A 462 3.59 -9.09 28.50
N CYS A 463 4.51 -9.35 27.57
CA CYS A 463 5.93 -9.55 27.85
C CYS A 463 6.55 -8.34 28.52
N ARG A 464 6.28 -7.11 28.02
CA ARG A 464 6.79 -5.87 28.63
C ARG A 464 6.16 -5.60 30.00
N ALA A 465 4.89 -5.94 30.18
CA ALA A 465 4.21 -5.85 31.48
C ALA A 465 4.64 -6.94 32.50
N GLY A 466 5.52 -7.89 32.11
CA GLY A 466 5.98 -8.97 32.99
C GLY A 466 4.97 -10.10 33.20
N ARG A 467 3.87 -10.13 32.46
CA ARG A 467 2.78 -11.14 32.55
C ARG A 467 3.13 -12.39 31.72
N LEU A 468 4.24 -13.04 32.05
CA LEU A 468 4.85 -14.08 31.18
C LEU A 468 3.98 -15.34 31.00
N ASP A 469 3.35 -15.85 32.06
CA ASP A 469 2.51 -17.05 31.98
C ASP A 469 1.21 -16.80 31.19
N GLU A 470 0.74 -15.55 31.17
CA GLU A 470 -0.38 -15.15 30.33
C GLU A 470 0.04 -14.97 28.88
N ALA A 471 1.25 -14.45 28.62
CA ALA A 471 1.80 -14.40 27.28
C ALA A 471 1.97 -15.81 26.68
N GLU A 472 2.46 -16.78 27.46
CA GLU A 472 2.55 -18.21 27.03
C GLU A 472 1.16 -18.75 26.64
N ARG A 473 0.17 -18.63 27.55
CA ARG A 473 -1.21 -19.07 27.28
C ARG A 473 -1.85 -18.34 26.11
N PHE A 474 -1.55 -17.05 25.92
CA PHE A 474 -2.08 -16.26 24.83
C PHE A 474 -1.53 -16.72 23.48
N ILE A 475 -0.24 -17.05 23.40
CA ILE A 475 0.36 -17.63 22.17
C ILE A 475 -0.27 -18.99 21.85
N GLU A 476 -0.48 -19.85 22.85
CA GLU A 476 -1.03 -21.19 22.67
C GLU A 476 -2.51 -21.18 22.26
N SER A 477 -3.31 -20.25 22.80
CA SER A 477 -4.75 -20.16 22.54
C SER A 477 -5.14 -19.36 21.29
N SER A 478 -4.19 -18.63 20.69
CA SER A 478 -4.42 -17.80 19.51
C SER A 478 -3.91 -18.46 18.23
N CYS A 479 -4.18 -17.83 17.08
CA CYS A 479 -3.75 -18.34 15.77
C CYS A 479 -2.24 -18.16 15.49
N ILE A 480 -1.44 -17.79 16.49
CA ILE A 480 -0.01 -17.50 16.37
C ILE A 480 0.89 -18.51 17.11
N SER A 481 0.37 -19.69 17.44
CA SER A 481 1.14 -20.76 18.10
C SER A 481 2.40 -21.19 17.33
N THR A 482 2.44 -20.99 16.02
CA THR A 482 3.59 -21.24 15.14
C THR A 482 4.46 -20.00 14.88
N ASP A 483 4.15 -18.85 15.48
CA ASP A 483 4.89 -17.61 15.25
C ASP A 483 6.18 -17.54 16.07
N VAL A 484 7.31 -17.74 15.38
CA VAL A 484 8.64 -17.64 15.98
C VAL A 484 8.92 -16.26 16.57
N VAL A 485 8.35 -15.17 16.01
CA VAL A 485 8.61 -13.80 16.51
C VAL A 485 7.95 -13.57 17.87
N ALA A 486 6.70 -14.02 18.04
CA ALA A 486 6.00 -13.96 19.33
C ALA A 486 6.72 -14.77 20.41
N TRP A 487 7.09 -16.02 20.12
CA TRP A 487 7.86 -16.85 21.05
C TRP A 487 9.24 -16.26 21.38
N ARG A 488 9.96 -15.68 20.41
CA ARG A 488 11.24 -14.99 20.66
C ARG A 488 11.08 -13.76 21.55
N SER A 489 9.98 -13.03 21.42
CA SER A 489 9.67 -11.89 22.28
C SER A 489 9.45 -12.35 23.73
N LEU A 490 8.73 -13.47 23.93
CA LEU A 490 8.57 -14.11 25.23
C LEU A 490 9.91 -14.61 25.79
N LEU A 491 10.75 -15.27 24.98
CA LEU A 491 12.08 -15.73 25.39
C LEU A 491 12.97 -14.57 25.89
N ASN A 492 12.98 -13.46 25.16
CA ASN A 492 13.71 -12.26 25.58
C ASN A 492 13.20 -11.71 26.91
N SER A 493 11.88 -11.64 27.10
CA SER A 493 11.30 -11.19 28.37
C SER A 493 11.60 -12.15 29.55
N CYS A 494 11.68 -13.46 29.30
CA CYS A 494 12.12 -14.42 30.32
C CYS A 494 13.54 -14.13 30.82
N GLN A 495 14.44 -13.68 29.93
CA GLN A 495 15.78 -13.23 30.30
C GLN A 495 15.73 -11.96 31.17
N VAL A 496 14.89 -10.98 30.80
CA VAL A 496 14.74 -9.70 31.52
C VAL A 496 14.19 -9.93 32.94
N TYR A 497 13.12 -10.71 33.06
CA TYR A 497 12.46 -11.02 34.33
C TYR A 497 13.06 -12.22 35.08
N ARG A 498 14.21 -12.75 34.61
CA ARG A 498 14.95 -13.86 35.22
C ARG A 498 14.14 -15.16 35.39
N ASN A 499 13.11 -15.39 34.58
CA ASN A 499 12.35 -16.63 34.55
C ASN A 499 13.01 -17.65 33.60
N TYR A 500 14.16 -18.19 34.03
CA TYR A 500 14.96 -19.09 33.19
C TYR A 500 14.28 -20.43 32.91
N GLY A 501 13.39 -20.90 33.80
CA GLY A 501 12.64 -22.14 33.62
C GLY A 501 11.67 -22.06 32.46
N LEU A 502 10.85 -21.01 32.40
CA LEU A 502 9.99 -20.73 31.26
C LEU A 502 10.80 -20.49 29.99
N GLY A 503 11.87 -19.69 30.07
CA GLY A 503 12.72 -19.39 28.91
C GLY A 503 13.33 -20.65 28.27
N HIS A 504 13.70 -21.67 29.06
CA HIS A 504 14.17 -22.94 28.51
C HIS A 504 13.08 -23.66 27.70
N ARG A 505 11.86 -23.78 28.24
CA ARG A 505 10.72 -24.41 27.53
C ARG A 505 10.37 -23.68 26.24
N VAL A 506 10.34 -22.34 26.29
CA VAL A 506 10.07 -21.50 25.11
C VAL A 506 11.14 -21.71 24.04
N ALA A 507 12.42 -21.79 24.42
CA ALA A 507 13.50 -22.06 23.47
C ALA A 507 13.34 -23.43 22.80
N GLU A 508 12.98 -24.48 23.55
CA GLU A 508 12.69 -25.80 22.98
C GLU A 508 11.52 -25.76 21.99
N GLN A 509 10.46 -25.02 22.31
CA GLN A 509 9.32 -24.84 21.40
C GLN A 509 9.74 -24.13 20.10
N ILE A 510 10.57 -23.08 20.18
CA ILE A 510 11.08 -22.42 18.98
C ILE A 510 11.95 -23.37 18.16
N PHE A 511 12.81 -24.19 18.80
CA PHE A 511 13.64 -25.15 18.06
C PHE A 511 12.81 -26.23 17.34
N ARG A 512 11.64 -26.61 17.87
CA ARG A 512 10.70 -27.49 17.15
C ARG A 512 10.13 -26.83 15.91
N LEU A 513 9.83 -25.54 15.96
CA LEU A 513 9.28 -24.77 14.83
C LEU A 513 10.35 -24.40 13.78
N LYS A 514 11.51 -23.94 14.24
CA LYS A 514 12.62 -23.47 13.40
C LYS A 514 13.97 -23.84 14.05
N PRO A 515 14.52 -25.03 13.74
CA PRO A 515 15.76 -25.52 14.37
C PRO A 515 16.99 -24.63 14.15
N LYS A 516 17.06 -23.88 13.05
CA LYS A 516 18.20 -23.02 12.70
C LYS A 516 18.01 -21.54 13.07
N ASP A 517 17.12 -21.23 14.01
CA ASP A 517 16.89 -19.85 14.43
C ASP A 517 18.07 -19.29 15.27
N VAL A 518 18.89 -18.43 14.65
CA VAL A 518 20.10 -17.86 15.27
C VAL A 518 19.81 -17.13 16.58
N GLY A 519 18.76 -16.32 16.62
CA GLY A 519 18.51 -15.47 17.77
C GLY A 519 18.03 -16.23 19.00
N THR A 520 17.35 -17.36 18.82
CA THR A 520 17.00 -18.26 19.93
C THR A 520 18.25 -18.83 20.59
N TYR A 521 19.24 -19.27 19.82
CA TYR A 521 20.52 -19.72 20.38
C TYR A 521 21.25 -18.60 21.14
N VAL A 522 21.29 -17.39 20.57
CA VAL A 522 21.93 -16.23 21.21
C VAL A 522 21.22 -15.88 22.53
N LEU A 523 19.89 -15.79 22.53
CA LEU A 523 19.11 -15.48 23.75
C LEU A 523 19.25 -16.58 24.82
N LEU A 524 19.20 -17.85 24.42
CA LEU A 524 19.35 -18.97 25.35
C LEU A 524 20.77 -19.03 25.94
N SER A 525 21.80 -18.83 25.12
CA SER A 525 23.19 -18.70 25.58
C SER A 525 23.33 -17.54 26.56
N ASN A 526 22.70 -16.40 26.27
CA ASN A 526 22.76 -15.23 27.12
C ASN A 526 22.05 -15.44 28.47
N MET A 527 20.93 -16.16 28.47
CA MET A 527 20.25 -16.58 29.69
C MET A 527 21.12 -17.50 30.55
N TYR A 528 21.75 -18.51 29.95
CA TYR A 528 22.65 -19.40 30.69
C TYR A 528 23.84 -18.65 31.28
N ALA A 529 24.44 -17.72 30.53
CA ALA A 529 25.50 -16.86 31.02
C ALA A 529 25.04 -16.01 32.22
N LYS A 530 23.86 -15.34 32.13
CA LYS A 530 23.28 -14.57 33.26
C LYS A 530 22.91 -15.43 34.48
N ALA A 531 22.65 -16.73 34.28
CA ALA A 531 22.41 -17.70 35.34
C ALA A 531 23.70 -18.34 35.88
N ASN A 532 24.90 -17.90 35.44
CA ASN A 532 26.21 -18.49 35.76
C ASN A 532 26.33 -19.98 35.40
N ARG A 533 25.61 -20.43 34.37
CA ARG A 533 25.59 -21.81 33.87
C ARG A 533 26.41 -21.95 32.60
N TRP A 534 27.73 -21.95 32.73
CA TRP A 534 28.66 -22.01 31.60
C TRP A 534 28.60 -23.33 30.81
N ASP A 535 28.23 -24.43 31.48
CA ASP A 535 27.93 -25.72 30.85
C ASP A 535 26.86 -25.58 29.75
N GLY A 536 25.80 -24.83 30.04
CA GLY A 536 24.72 -24.53 29.09
C GLY A 536 25.19 -23.67 27.91
N VAL A 537 26.04 -22.67 28.17
CA VAL A 537 26.64 -21.82 27.13
C VAL A 537 27.49 -22.64 26.15
N VAL A 538 28.35 -23.51 26.68
CA VAL A 538 29.20 -24.39 25.88
C VAL A 538 28.36 -25.34 25.04
N LYS A 539 27.31 -25.94 25.63
CA LYS A 539 26.37 -26.82 24.91
C LYS A 539 25.67 -26.09 23.77
N VAL A 540 25.18 -24.87 24.01
CA VAL A 540 24.53 -24.04 22.97
C VAL A 540 25.50 -23.68 21.85
N ARG A 541 26.73 -23.24 22.17
CA ARG A 541 27.76 -22.94 21.16
C ARG A 541 28.18 -24.17 20.36
N TRP A 542 28.25 -25.34 21.00
CA TRP A 542 28.49 -26.60 20.29
C TRP A 542 27.36 -26.91 19.30
N LEU A 543 26.09 -26.82 19.73
CA LEU A 543 24.93 -27.01 18.85
C LEU A 543 24.94 -26.04 17.66
N MET A 544 25.29 -24.78 17.88
CA MET A 544 25.41 -23.79 16.80
C MET A 544 26.45 -24.22 15.76
N ARG A 545 27.60 -24.76 16.19
CA ARG A 545 28.66 -25.24 15.28
C ARG A 545 28.20 -26.46 14.48
N GLU A 546 27.59 -27.45 15.14
CA GLU A 546 27.08 -28.66 14.48
C GLU A 546 26.01 -28.36 13.42
N LEU A 547 25.12 -27.42 13.70
CA LEU A 547 24.01 -27.06 12.79
C LEU A 547 24.40 -25.98 11.75
N GLY A 548 25.65 -25.53 11.76
CA GLY A 548 26.16 -24.48 10.87
C GLY A 548 25.55 -23.10 11.12
N VAL A 549 25.03 -22.85 12.32
CA VAL A 549 24.38 -21.60 12.71
C VAL A 549 25.45 -20.59 13.14
N ARG A 550 25.52 -19.44 12.44
CA ARG A 550 26.48 -18.37 12.73
C ARG A 550 25.75 -17.11 13.19
N LYS A 551 26.31 -16.45 14.20
CA LYS A 551 25.87 -15.12 14.67
C LYS A 551 26.44 -14.05 13.74
N GLU A 552 25.60 -13.13 13.28
CA GLU A 552 26.05 -11.95 12.54
C GLU A 552 26.76 -10.95 13.48
N PRO A 553 27.86 -10.33 13.04
CA PRO A 553 28.53 -9.29 13.82
C PRO A 553 27.62 -8.07 13.96
N GLY A 554 27.70 -7.42 15.13
CA GLY A 554 27.05 -6.13 15.35
C GLY A 554 27.79 -5.05 14.57
N VAL A 555 27.06 -4.38 13.68
CA VAL A 555 27.57 -3.35 12.78
C VAL A 555 26.76 -2.08 13.02
N SER A 556 27.46 -0.94 13.09
CA SER A 556 26.84 0.37 13.13
C SER A 556 27.35 1.23 11.98
N TRP A 557 26.48 2.02 11.35
CA TRP A 557 26.88 2.90 10.26
C TRP A 557 26.28 4.30 10.39
N ILE A 558 26.98 5.27 9.82
CA ILE A 558 26.65 6.69 9.82
C ILE A 558 26.95 7.30 8.45
N GLN A 559 26.08 8.17 7.98
CA GLN A 559 26.28 8.93 6.74
C GLN A 559 26.87 10.30 7.05
N VAL A 560 28.08 10.57 6.55
CA VAL A 560 28.77 11.86 6.69
C VAL A 560 29.11 12.37 5.30
N GLY A 561 28.68 13.58 4.95
CA GLY A 561 28.80 14.04 3.56
C GLY A 561 28.03 13.13 2.60
N SER A 562 28.68 12.67 1.53
CA SER A 562 28.14 11.70 0.56
C SER A 562 28.51 10.25 0.87
N GLU A 563 29.30 9.99 1.92
CA GLU A 563 29.86 8.68 2.22
C GLU A 563 29.15 8.02 3.41
N VAL A 564 28.97 6.70 3.33
CA VAL A 564 28.49 5.87 4.43
C VAL A 564 29.69 5.17 5.06
N HIS A 565 29.90 5.41 6.34
CA HIS A 565 30.97 4.81 7.12
C HIS A 565 30.38 3.70 7.99
N VAL A 566 30.97 2.51 7.90
CA VAL A 566 30.51 1.28 8.57
C VAL A 566 31.56 0.86 9.59
N PHE A 567 31.12 0.58 10.82
CA PHE A 567 31.97 0.27 11.96
C PHE A 567 31.57 -1.07 12.59
N THR A 568 32.58 -1.81 13.04
CA THR A 568 32.43 -3.04 13.84
C THR A 568 33.25 -2.93 15.12
N SER A 569 32.97 -3.75 16.13
CA SER A 569 33.72 -3.73 17.39
C SER A 569 35.19 -4.16 17.27
N GLU A 570 35.55 -4.83 16.17
CA GLU A 570 36.92 -5.28 15.87
C GLU A 570 37.59 -4.39 14.80
N ASP A 571 36.99 -3.26 14.44
CA ASP A 571 37.47 -2.43 13.35
C ASP A 571 38.68 -1.58 13.76
N ASN A 572 39.85 -2.01 13.29
CA ASN A 572 41.10 -1.26 13.39
C ASN A 572 41.57 -0.69 12.04
N LYS A 573 40.76 -0.83 10.98
CA LYS A 573 41.17 -0.54 9.60
C LYS A 573 40.64 0.78 9.06
N HIS A 574 39.67 1.40 9.74
CA HIS A 574 39.14 2.68 9.29
C HIS A 574 40.21 3.80 9.34
N PRO A 575 40.34 4.66 8.29
CA PRO A 575 41.43 5.64 8.19
C PRO A 575 41.55 6.63 9.36
N TYR A 576 40.46 6.82 10.11
CA TYR A 576 40.37 7.76 11.22
C TYR A 576 40.37 7.08 12.60
N MET A 577 40.68 5.78 12.71
CA MET A 577 40.55 5.06 13.99
C MET A 577 41.34 5.67 15.14
N GLU A 578 42.56 6.16 14.90
CA GLU A 578 43.35 6.81 15.96
C GLU A 578 42.63 8.02 16.56
N GLN A 579 42.02 8.87 15.72
CA GLN A 579 41.24 10.02 16.16
C GLN A 579 39.95 9.60 16.86
N ILE A 580 39.29 8.55 16.36
CA ILE A 580 38.06 8.01 16.93
C ILE A 580 38.33 7.45 18.34
N THR A 581 39.38 6.65 18.51
CA THR A 581 39.76 6.07 19.80
C THR A 581 40.11 7.15 20.81
N LYS A 582 40.88 8.18 20.40
CA LYS A 582 41.17 9.33 21.27
C LYS A 582 39.89 10.05 21.70
N LYS A 583 38.97 10.29 20.75
CA LYS A 583 37.69 10.94 21.04
C LYS A 583 36.83 10.09 21.97
N LEU A 584 36.82 8.77 21.79
CA LEU A 584 36.07 7.85 22.62
C LEU A 584 36.55 7.89 24.07
N LEU A 585 37.87 7.88 24.31
CA LEU A 585 38.44 8.03 25.65
C LEU A 585 38.01 9.35 26.31
N GLU A 586 38.11 10.47 25.57
CA GLU A 586 37.63 11.77 26.07
C GLU A 586 36.14 11.74 26.45
N LEU A 587 35.30 11.10 25.64
CA LEU A 587 33.86 11.00 25.90
C LEU A 587 33.55 10.13 27.11
N ILE A 588 34.24 8.99 27.26
CA ILE A 588 34.06 8.09 28.40
C ILE A 588 34.45 8.79 29.71
N ASP A 589 35.56 9.53 29.72
CA ASP A 589 35.98 10.30 30.89
C ASP A 589 34.95 11.38 31.26
N GLN A 590 34.39 12.08 30.26
CA GLN A 590 33.34 13.07 30.48
C GLN A 590 32.09 12.46 31.11
N ILE A 591 31.61 11.33 30.60
CA ILE A 591 30.38 10.71 31.12
C ILE A 591 30.60 10.01 32.47
N ARG A 592 31.81 9.54 32.78
CA ARG A 592 32.15 9.01 34.12
C ARG A 592 31.98 10.07 35.19
N VAL A 593 32.35 11.33 34.92
CA VAL A 593 32.12 12.47 35.82
C VAL A 593 30.63 12.72 36.06
N ILE A 594 29.78 12.46 35.06
CA ILE A 594 28.31 12.61 35.15
C ILE A 594 27.67 11.44 35.91
N GLY A 595 28.38 10.31 36.07
CA GLY A 595 27.93 9.12 36.79
C GLY A 595 27.78 7.86 35.92
N TYR A 596 28.40 7.81 34.74
CA TYR A 596 28.45 6.59 33.95
C TYR A 596 29.24 5.49 34.65
N VAL A 597 28.61 4.33 34.81
CA VAL A 597 29.24 3.09 35.29
C VAL A 597 29.01 2.00 34.23
N PRO A 598 30.07 1.43 33.64
CA PRO A 598 29.93 0.38 32.63
C PRO A 598 29.15 -0.81 33.15
N ASN A 599 28.15 -1.27 32.38
CA ASN A 599 27.34 -2.41 32.78
C ASN A 599 27.99 -3.73 32.34
N ILE A 600 28.95 -4.20 33.14
CA ILE A 600 29.73 -5.43 32.90
C ILE A 600 28.82 -6.67 32.77
N ALA A 601 27.62 -6.68 33.39
CA ALA A 601 26.66 -7.78 33.30
C ALA A 601 26.08 -8.00 31.88
N VAL A 602 26.28 -7.03 30.98
CA VAL A 602 25.87 -7.12 29.56
C VAL A 602 26.96 -7.77 28.71
N ALA A 603 28.21 -7.77 29.16
CA ALA A 603 29.34 -8.43 28.51
C ALA A 603 29.43 -9.90 28.91
N LEU A 604 28.72 -10.75 28.17
CA LEU A 604 28.53 -12.18 28.48
C LEU A 604 29.70 -13.08 28.04
N HIS A 605 30.93 -12.56 28.13
CA HIS A 605 32.16 -13.30 27.86
C HIS A 605 32.76 -13.80 29.17
N ASP A 606 33.30 -15.01 29.16
CA ASP A 606 34.01 -15.60 30.30
C ASP A 606 35.45 -15.03 30.35
N VAL A 607 35.53 -13.74 30.64
CA VAL A 607 36.77 -12.94 30.72
C VAL A 607 36.73 -12.06 31.98
N GLU A 608 37.88 -11.52 32.37
CA GLU A 608 37.97 -10.64 33.53
C GLU A 608 37.16 -9.36 33.33
N ASP A 609 36.71 -8.76 34.43
CA ASP A 609 35.80 -7.61 34.41
C ASP A 609 36.43 -6.39 33.73
N GLU A 610 37.76 -6.23 33.81
CA GLU A 610 38.53 -5.20 33.10
C GLU A 610 38.46 -5.38 31.57
N GLN A 611 38.58 -6.62 31.08
CA GLN A 611 38.47 -6.94 29.65
C GLN A 611 37.03 -6.79 29.15
N LYS A 612 36.04 -7.07 30.00
CA LYS A 612 34.62 -6.80 29.67
C LYS A 612 34.36 -5.31 29.52
N GLU A 613 34.92 -4.48 30.38
CA GLU A 613 34.81 -3.03 30.30
C GLU A 613 35.47 -2.48 29.03
N GLU A 614 36.65 -2.99 28.67
CA GLU A 614 37.33 -2.62 27.43
C GLU A 614 36.49 -2.99 26.19
N HIS A 615 35.93 -4.20 26.12
CA HIS A 615 35.04 -4.60 25.04
C HIS A 615 33.79 -3.71 24.92
N LEU A 616 33.18 -3.33 26.05
CA LEU A 616 32.03 -2.43 26.08
C LEU A 616 32.38 -1.03 25.56
N MET A 617 33.62 -0.57 25.77
CA MET A 617 34.07 0.73 25.28
C MET A 617 34.04 0.78 23.76
N TYR A 618 34.54 -0.26 23.10
CA TYR A 618 34.68 -0.34 21.63
C TYR A 618 33.45 -0.93 20.91
N HIS A 619 32.27 -0.85 21.51
CA HIS A 619 31.05 -1.19 20.77
C HIS A 619 30.85 -0.28 19.56
N SER A 620 30.40 -0.86 18.45
CA SER A 620 30.26 -0.21 17.15
C SER A 620 29.48 1.12 17.19
N GLU A 621 28.49 1.22 18.08
CA GLU A 621 27.65 2.41 18.28
C GLU A 621 28.46 3.60 18.83
N LYS A 622 29.33 3.32 19.81
CA LYS A 622 30.16 4.35 20.45
C LYS A 622 31.25 4.82 19.48
N ILE A 623 31.81 3.89 18.69
CA ILE A 623 32.76 4.20 17.61
C ILE A 623 32.09 5.10 16.55
N ALA A 624 30.91 4.71 16.05
CA ALA A 624 30.16 5.48 15.08
C ALA A 624 29.77 6.87 15.61
N LEU A 625 29.39 6.97 16.88
CA LEU A 625 29.08 8.24 17.54
C LEU A 625 30.31 9.15 17.66
N ALA A 626 31.44 8.61 18.11
CA ALA A 626 32.69 9.35 18.22
C ALA A 626 33.12 9.89 16.84
N PHE A 627 33.04 9.07 15.79
CA PHE A 627 33.28 9.52 14.42
C PHE A 627 32.30 10.62 13.98
N GLY A 628 31.00 10.43 14.26
CA GLY A 628 29.96 11.42 13.96
C GLY A 628 30.22 12.77 14.64
N LEU A 629 30.68 12.78 15.88
CA LEU A 629 31.04 13.99 16.62
C LEU A 629 32.29 14.70 16.08
N ILE A 630 33.25 13.94 15.52
CA ILE A 630 34.46 14.50 14.89
C ILE A 630 34.10 15.19 13.56
N ARG A 631 33.24 14.57 12.76
CA ARG A 631 33.05 14.96 11.36
C ARG A 631 31.79 15.79 11.09
N SER A 632 30.86 15.85 12.02
CA SER A 632 29.63 16.63 11.84
C SER A 632 29.74 18.02 12.46
N PRO A 633 29.29 19.09 11.78
CA PRO A 633 29.16 20.44 12.33
C PRO A 633 28.49 20.49 13.71
N LYS A 634 28.87 21.47 14.55
CA LYS A 634 28.18 21.79 15.82
C LYS A 634 26.68 22.09 15.56
N GLY A 635 25.78 21.61 16.43
CA GLY A 635 24.32 21.60 16.24
C GLY A 635 23.69 20.45 15.42
N GLU A 636 24.40 19.78 14.51
CA GLU A 636 23.76 18.77 13.64
C GLU A 636 23.33 17.47 14.38
N THR A 637 22.13 16.96 14.12
CA THR A 637 21.70 15.67 14.69
C THR A 637 22.53 14.52 14.13
N ILE A 638 23.16 13.75 15.02
CA ILE A 638 23.92 12.55 14.63
C ILE A 638 22.94 11.38 14.49
N ARG A 639 22.94 10.71 13.34
CA ARG A 639 22.07 9.57 13.06
C ARG A 639 22.90 8.30 12.87
N ILE A 640 22.69 7.32 13.72
CA ILE A 640 23.42 6.05 13.71
C ILE A 640 22.42 4.94 13.45
N MET A 641 22.78 4.03 12.57
CA MET A 641 21.98 2.87 12.21
C MET A 641 22.69 1.61 12.69
N LYS A 642 21.94 0.62 13.17
CA LYS A 642 22.48 -0.61 13.73
C LYS A 642 21.68 -1.83 13.28
N ASN A 643 22.39 -2.90 12.91
CA ASN A 643 21.79 -4.16 12.43
C ASN A 643 21.32 -5.10 13.56
N VAL A 644 21.62 -4.79 14.82
CA VAL A 644 21.17 -5.55 15.99
C VAL A 644 20.60 -4.60 17.05
N ARG A 645 19.83 -5.13 18.01
CA ARG A 645 19.30 -4.35 19.14
C ARG A 645 20.45 -3.66 19.89
N ILE A 646 20.28 -2.37 20.23
CA ILE A 646 21.26 -1.66 21.07
C ILE A 646 21.31 -2.34 22.45
N CYS A 647 22.49 -2.39 23.07
CA CYS A 647 22.62 -2.92 24.43
C CYS A 647 22.38 -1.84 25.49
N ASP A 648 21.99 -2.25 26.70
CA ASP A 648 21.66 -1.31 27.80
C ASP A 648 22.83 -0.36 28.12
N ASP A 649 24.06 -0.87 28.08
CA ASP A 649 25.26 -0.06 28.33
C ASP A 649 25.46 1.04 27.27
N CYS A 650 25.37 0.69 25.99
CA CYS A 650 25.45 1.66 24.90
C CYS A 650 24.31 2.67 24.98
N HIS A 651 23.10 2.23 25.32
CA HIS A 651 21.95 3.12 25.48
C HIS A 651 22.21 4.18 26.56
N VAL A 652 22.67 3.76 27.75
CA VAL A 652 23.02 4.68 28.85
C VAL A 652 24.20 5.58 28.49
N ALA A 653 25.27 5.02 27.91
CA ALA A 653 26.44 5.81 27.51
C ALA A 653 26.08 6.91 26.51
N ILE A 654 25.27 6.59 25.48
CA ILE A 654 24.87 7.57 24.45
C ILE A 654 23.98 8.66 25.04
N LYS A 655 23.08 8.35 25.99
CA LYS A 655 22.32 9.35 26.75
C LYS A 655 23.26 10.34 27.45
N LEU A 656 24.23 9.83 28.21
CA LEU A 656 25.16 10.69 28.93
C LEU A 656 26.09 11.48 27.98
N ILE A 657 26.48 10.90 26.84
CA ILE A 657 27.25 11.61 25.81
C ILE A 657 26.41 12.74 25.19
N SER A 658 25.12 12.50 24.93
CA SER A 658 24.19 13.54 24.44
C SER A 658 24.14 14.73 25.40
N LEU A 659 24.01 14.45 26.71
CA LEU A 659 24.03 15.47 27.76
C LEU A 659 25.39 16.22 27.81
N ALA A 660 26.50 15.48 27.82
CA ALA A 660 27.85 16.04 27.90
C ALA A 660 28.20 16.93 26.70
N THR A 661 27.71 16.57 25.51
CA THR A 661 28.06 17.26 24.25
C THR A 661 27.00 18.26 23.80
N CYS A 662 25.83 18.30 24.46
CA CYS A 662 24.65 19.06 24.04
C CYS A 662 24.28 18.73 22.57
N ARG A 663 24.24 17.42 22.26
CA ARG A 663 23.95 16.91 20.91
C ARG A 663 22.74 16.02 20.92
N ARG A 664 21.81 16.30 20.02
CA ARG A 664 20.76 15.35 19.67
C ARG A 664 21.35 14.18 18.88
N ILE A 665 21.10 12.97 19.35
CA ILE A 665 21.59 11.72 18.77
C ILE A 665 20.38 10.84 18.50
N VAL A 666 20.29 10.27 17.30
CA VAL A 666 19.23 9.33 16.92
C VAL A 666 19.89 8.01 16.57
N VAL A 667 19.56 6.95 17.31
CA VAL A 667 20.08 5.61 17.04
C VAL A 667 18.93 4.70 16.62
N ARG A 668 18.98 4.15 15.40
CA ARG A 668 18.03 3.14 14.94
C ARG A 668 18.60 1.75 15.19
N ASP A 669 17.87 0.94 15.96
CA ASP A 669 18.13 -0.49 16.05
C ASP A 669 17.14 -1.30 15.19
N THR A 670 17.11 -2.63 15.34
CA THR A 670 16.22 -3.50 14.55
C THR A 670 14.73 -3.33 14.87
N VAL A 671 14.37 -2.62 15.94
CA VAL A 671 13.01 -2.50 16.44
C VAL A 671 12.51 -1.04 16.34
N ARG A 672 13.34 -0.08 16.76
CA ARG A 672 12.92 1.32 16.95
C ARG A 672 14.07 2.32 16.77
N PHE A 673 13.71 3.59 16.74
CA PHE A 673 14.62 4.71 16.93
C PHE A 673 14.63 5.13 18.40
N HIS A 674 15.83 5.34 18.90
CA HIS A 674 16.12 5.97 20.18
C HIS A 674 16.51 7.41 19.89
N CYS A 675 15.57 8.34 20.08
CA CYS A 675 15.82 9.77 19.94
C CYS A 675 16.31 10.29 21.29
N ILE A 676 17.59 10.61 21.35
CA ILE A 676 18.30 10.96 22.58
C ILE A 676 18.68 12.43 22.54
N GLU A 677 18.25 13.18 23.54
CA GLU A 677 18.50 14.61 23.69
C GLU A 677 18.59 14.94 25.19
N ASP A 678 19.62 15.71 25.57
CA ASP A 678 19.87 16.16 26.94
C ASP A 678 19.81 15.04 28.01
N GLY A 679 20.32 13.85 27.65
CA GLY A 679 20.35 12.71 28.57
C GLY A 679 19.04 11.94 28.70
N VAL A 680 18.00 12.31 27.97
CA VAL A 680 16.71 11.61 27.93
C VAL A 680 16.56 10.90 26.59
N CYS A 681 15.99 9.69 26.61
CA CYS A 681 15.65 8.96 25.39
C CYS A 681 14.14 8.92 25.22
N SER A 682 13.66 9.04 23.99
CA SER A 682 12.24 8.95 23.64
C SER A 682 11.57 7.61 24.00
N CYS A 683 12.32 6.59 24.42
CA CYS A 683 11.78 5.33 24.88
C CYS A 683 11.45 5.29 26.38
N ASP A 684 11.72 6.36 27.14
CA ASP A 684 11.52 6.44 28.60
C ASP A 684 12.18 5.29 29.39
N ASP A 685 13.27 4.72 28.84
CA ASP A 685 13.95 3.52 29.36
C ASP A 685 13.03 2.27 29.48
N TYR A 686 11.89 2.26 28.79
CA TYR A 686 10.93 1.16 28.72
C TYR A 686 10.87 0.59 27.29
N TRP A 687 11.73 -0.39 26.98
CA TRP A 687 11.89 -0.87 25.60
C TRP A 687 12.12 -2.37 25.37
#